data_AF-A0A6L7W6D1-F1
#
_entry.id   AF-A0A6L7W6D1-F1
#
_cell.length_a   1.000
_cell.length_b   1.000
_cell.length_c   1.000
_cell.angle_alpha   90.00
_cell.angle_beta   90.00
_cell.angle_gamma   90.00
#
_symmetry.space_group_name_H-M   'P 1'
#
loop_
_entity.id
_entity.type
_entity.pdbx_description
1 polymer ?
#
loop_
_entity_poly.entity_id
_entity_poly.type
_entity_poly.pdbx_seq_one_letter_code
_entity_poly.pdbx_strand_id
1 'polypeptide(L)'
;MTKQDRPNFLWISNHDSSAWNYGCYGDQYAHTPNIDRLSAEGVRYTNAFTAGPICSPSRTGIYTGMHPTTLGTHHHRSAIIRPAGVELLNTMLTDAGYACTQPDNDINLYVSKDEREQYYNAEDFWENRPEDKPFFMYYRLGSSHASVFKLTPEDARKARSSLLSDDELHDPNDVPVPSFVPDTPLFRERMALFYDALTNVDKQVGEILDELEAQGHSEDTIVVYWGDHGTGYPRGKIHAYDDGLNIPLIMRFPEKYRHLAPAEPGTAVDEPVLHMDLCATTLQLAGVPIAEHIQSRNLCGPNRDEPREFVCSARDRLDNNPEVIRTIRTKKYRYFRNFLPHQPYASFYPDGGFFAKVPEEGTPERAFWETSCLPGKQKVHDPDGVFLMLGPPVIIKQDGLPEHYQQFQIWQDHKPAEELYDIENDPEEINNLADDPAYSNVKDELRQKLFGWMIETRDLGLIDEPEIAARAEQFNGVSHAVGAHCDNYERILETADLARLGDEAKEELAKRLGDPDSAVRFWAVTGLCSLGVERAVIERLSPLLDDPSISVSLAAGDYLVRAGEGALALPAFERALSSDILWARLRAGAYLSYRSREELQPMKPLIPALEQAINKQEMFGPEHNAQLEKNNYTSGLGGQRDGIVRVWVLERVMKRIELSANF
;
A
#
# COMPACT_ATOMS: atom_id res chain seq x y z
N MET A 1 38.46 1.33 -1.49
CA MET A 1 38.31 2.79 -1.67
C MET A 1 38.97 3.48 -0.50
N THR A 2 39.64 4.60 -0.74
CA THR A 2 39.97 5.60 0.29
C THR A 2 38.72 6.41 0.63
N LYS A 3 38.76 7.28 1.66
CA LYS A 3 37.63 8.19 1.99
C LYS A 3 37.27 9.13 0.82
N GLN A 4 38.20 9.35 -0.11
CA GLN A 4 38.13 10.32 -1.21
C GLN A 4 37.59 9.73 -2.53
N ASP A 5 37.46 8.41 -2.60
CA ASP A 5 36.94 7.67 -3.77
C ASP A 5 35.44 7.33 -3.66
N ARG A 6 34.79 7.68 -2.53
CA ARG A 6 33.39 7.34 -2.28
C ARG A 6 32.45 8.45 -2.81
N PRO A 7 31.36 8.10 -3.51
CA PRO A 7 30.37 9.08 -3.94
C PRO A 7 29.55 9.62 -2.77
N ASN A 8 29.08 10.86 -2.94
CA ASN A 8 27.88 11.36 -2.26
C ASN A 8 26.63 10.81 -2.97
N PHE A 9 25.51 10.80 -2.26
CA PHE A 9 24.21 10.43 -2.79
C PHE A 9 23.21 11.56 -2.58
N LEU A 10 22.50 11.92 -3.64
CA LEU A 10 21.30 12.73 -3.59
C LEU A 10 20.12 11.91 -4.10
N TRP A 11 19.20 11.56 -3.23
CA TRP A 11 17.91 10.99 -3.61
C TRP A 11 16.86 12.08 -3.63
N ILE A 12 16.01 12.07 -4.65
CA ILE A 12 14.81 12.91 -4.74
C ILE A 12 13.66 11.96 -5.04
N SER A 13 12.67 11.87 -4.14
CA SER A 13 11.44 11.13 -4.44
C SER A 13 10.28 12.05 -4.76
N ASN A 14 9.33 11.51 -5.51
CA ASN A 14 7.99 12.07 -5.60
C ASN A 14 6.94 11.12 -4.98
N HIS A 15 5.87 11.70 -4.42
CA HIS A 15 4.71 10.97 -3.94
C HIS A 15 3.67 10.77 -5.05
N ASP A 16 3.09 9.57 -5.12
CA ASP A 16 1.90 9.27 -5.91
C ASP A 16 2.06 9.55 -7.42
N SER A 17 3.04 8.93 -8.09
CA SER A 17 3.31 9.18 -9.51
C SER A 17 3.88 7.97 -10.22
N SER A 18 3.26 7.57 -11.34
CA SER A 18 3.68 6.42 -12.15
C SER A 18 4.74 6.80 -13.16
N ALA A 19 5.53 5.83 -13.65
CA ALA A 19 6.58 6.11 -14.64
C ALA A 19 6.01 6.78 -15.90
N TRP A 20 4.80 6.38 -16.31
CA TRP A 20 4.13 6.90 -17.50
C TRP A 20 3.63 8.35 -17.40
N ASN A 21 3.75 9.05 -16.25
CA ASN A 21 3.34 10.46 -16.12
C ASN A 21 4.43 11.48 -16.52
N TYR A 22 5.52 11.06 -17.16
CA TYR A 22 6.72 11.88 -17.37
C TYR A 22 7.18 11.89 -18.83
N GLY A 23 7.66 13.05 -19.31
CA GLY A 23 8.05 13.27 -20.71
C GLY A 23 9.12 12.30 -21.20
N CYS A 24 10.16 12.06 -20.38
CA CYS A 24 11.21 11.09 -20.68
C CYS A 24 10.73 9.64 -20.77
N TYR A 25 9.57 9.28 -20.21
CA TYR A 25 8.96 7.96 -20.36
C TYR A 25 8.01 7.86 -21.56
N GLY A 26 7.72 8.98 -22.23
CA GLY A 26 6.96 9.05 -23.48
C GLY A 26 5.66 9.87 -23.41
N ASP A 27 5.31 10.43 -22.25
CA ASP A 27 4.11 11.24 -22.08
C ASP A 27 4.25 12.61 -22.75
N GLN A 28 3.41 12.89 -23.74
CA GLN A 28 3.44 14.17 -24.48
C GLN A 28 2.63 15.28 -23.81
N TYR A 29 1.88 14.96 -22.75
CA TYR A 29 1.14 15.92 -21.93
C TYR A 29 1.94 16.35 -20.68
N ALA A 30 3.02 15.64 -20.35
CA ALA A 30 3.86 15.92 -19.20
C ALA A 30 4.89 17.05 -19.47
N HIS A 31 4.79 18.17 -18.76
CA HIS A 31 5.81 19.22 -18.77
C HIS A 31 6.89 18.95 -17.70
N THR A 32 7.82 18.02 -17.97
CA THR A 32 8.87 17.61 -17.00
C THR A 32 10.33 17.85 -17.47
N PRO A 33 10.71 19.08 -17.89
CA PRO A 33 12.00 19.33 -18.54
C PRO A 33 13.25 19.11 -17.66
N ASN A 34 13.19 19.29 -16.34
CA ASN A 34 14.35 19.06 -15.46
C ASN A 34 14.57 17.57 -15.19
N ILE A 35 13.49 16.81 -15.00
CA ILE A 35 13.53 15.35 -14.84
C ILE A 35 13.91 14.68 -16.17
N ASP A 36 13.45 15.23 -17.30
CA ASP A 36 13.83 14.76 -18.64
C ASP A 36 15.31 15.03 -18.93
N ARG A 37 15.82 16.19 -18.52
CA ARG A 37 17.27 16.49 -18.53
C ARG A 37 18.04 15.51 -17.64
N LEU A 38 17.57 15.25 -16.42
CA LEU A 38 18.19 14.25 -15.53
C LEU A 38 18.18 12.84 -16.14
N SER A 39 17.15 12.48 -16.92
CA SER A 39 17.12 11.23 -17.68
C SER A 39 18.05 11.23 -18.90
N ALA A 40 18.38 12.38 -19.48
CA ALA A 40 19.36 12.48 -20.57
C ALA A 40 20.81 12.46 -20.04
N GLU A 41 21.04 12.97 -18.83
CA GLU A 41 22.32 12.91 -18.12
C GLU A 41 22.58 11.56 -17.42
N GLY A 42 21.54 10.73 -17.23
CA GLY A 42 21.59 9.48 -16.45
C GLY A 42 21.08 8.25 -17.18
N VAL A 43 20.82 7.17 -16.43
CA VAL A 43 20.20 5.93 -16.92
C VAL A 43 18.77 5.85 -16.38
N ARG A 44 17.80 5.54 -17.25
CA ARG A 44 16.38 5.40 -16.89
C ARG A 44 15.96 3.93 -16.84
N TYR A 45 15.24 3.50 -15.81
CA TYR A 45 14.67 2.15 -15.73
C TYR A 45 13.19 2.17 -16.14
N THR A 46 12.81 1.43 -17.19
CA THR A 46 11.40 1.38 -17.63
C THR A 46 10.55 0.40 -16.84
N ASN A 47 11.17 -0.65 -16.29
CA ASN A 47 10.52 -1.70 -15.51
C ASN A 47 10.88 -1.61 -14.01
N ALA A 48 10.84 -0.39 -13.45
CA ALA A 48 10.99 -0.16 -12.01
C ALA A 48 9.64 -0.23 -11.29
N PHE A 49 9.58 -1.00 -10.20
CA PHE A 49 8.33 -1.23 -9.46
C PHE A 49 8.48 -1.00 -7.96
N THR A 50 7.41 -0.59 -7.28
CA THR A 50 7.37 -0.61 -5.81
C THR A 50 6.91 -1.98 -5.27
N ALA A 51 7.36 -2.32 -4.05
CA ALA A 51 6.96 -3.55 -3.36
C ALA A 51 5.49 -3.54 -2.90
N GLY A 52 4.83 -2.37 -2.84
CA GLY A 52 3.40 -2.25 -2.56
C GLY A 52 2.86 -0.84 -2.84
N PRO A 53 1.58 -0.69 -3.26
CA PRO A 53 1.06 0.52 -3.90
C PRO A 53 0.60 1.61 -2.91
N ILE A 54 1.30 1.76 -1.79
CA ILE A 54 0.94 2.71 -0.72
C ILE A 54 2.16 3.09 0.14
N CYS A 55 2.17 4.33 0.62
CA CYS A 55 3.30 5.06 1.20
C CYS A 55 4.13 4.25 2.22
N SER A 56 3.62 3.96 3.41
CA SER A 56 4.43 3.37 4.49
C SER A 56 5.03 1.99 4.19
N PRO A 57 4.30 1.02 3.60
CA PRO A 57 4.89 -0.23 3.13
C PRO A 57 6.03 -0.02 2.13
N SER A 58 5.83 0.81 1.09
CA SER A 58 6.88 1.16 0.13
C SER A 58 8.11 1.75 0.84
N ARG A 59 7.92 2.82 1.61
CA ARG A 59 9.00 3.55 2.29
C ARG A 59 9.75 2.67 3.30
N THR A 60 9.07 1.72 3.95
CA THR A 60 9.73 0.74 4.83
C THR A 60 10.64 -0.22 4.05
N GLY A 61 10.21 -0.64 2.85
CA GLY A 61 11.01 -1.50 1.97
C GLY A 61 12.31 -0.84 1.52
N ILE A 62 12.29 0.43 1.10
CA ILE A 62 13.51 1.11 0.61
C ILE A 62 14.52 1.41 1.73
N TYR A 63 14.09 1.66 2.97
CA TYR A 63 15.04 1.88 4.07
C TYR A 63 15.65 0.61 4.65
N THR A 64 14.98 -0.54 4.53
CA THR A 64 15.47 -1.81 5.09
C THR A 64 16.08 -2.74 4.04
N GLY A 65 15.77 -2.53 2.76
CA GLY A 65 16.09 -3.50 1.71
C GLY A 65 15.36 -4.84 1.90
N MET A 66 14.29 -4.91 2.70
CA MET A 66 13.49 -6.12 2.95
C MET A 66 12.06 -5.95 2.40
N HIS A 67 11.42 -7.04 2.00
CA HIS A 67 10.01 -6.96 1.60
C HIS A 67 9.12 -6.64 2.82
N PRO A 68 8.11 -5.76 2.68
CA PRO A 68 7.18 -5.46 3.77
C PRO A 68 6.37 -6.68 4.26
N THR A 69 6.20 -7.67 3.38
CA THR A 69 5.63 -8.99 3.70
C THR A 69 6.51 -9.75 4.70
N THR A 70 7.82 -9.85 4.45
CA THR A 70 8.81 -10.47 5.37
C THR A 70 8.82 -9.82 6.76
N LEU A 71 8.73 -8.48 6.82
CA LEU A 71 8.84 -7.72 8.07
C LEU A 71 7.54 -7.59 8.87
N GLY A 72 6.38 -7.93 8.29
CA GLY A 72 5.06 -7.63 8.89
C GLY A 72 4.59 -6.18 8.68
N THR A 73 5.30 -5.42 7.85
CA THR A 73 5.13 -3.97 7.64
C THR A 73 4.32 -3.63 6.39
N HIS A 74 3.66 -4.62 5.79
CA HIS A 74 2.87 -4.55 4.56
C HIS A 74 1.49 -3.87 4.72
N HIS A 75 0.89 -3.92 5.91
CA HIS A 75 -0.36 -3.19 6.19
C HIS A 75 -0.10 -1.69 6.41
N HIS A 76 -0.92 -0.81 5.84
CA HIS A 76 -0.73 0.64 5.98
C HIS A 76 -0.85 1.06 7.46
N ARG A 77 0.14 1.84 7.92
CA ARG A 77 0.27 2.41 9.27
C ARG A 77 0.31 1.39 10.42
N SER A 78 0.77 0.16 10.20
CA SER A 78 0.91 -0.88 11.24
C SER A 78 1.95 -0.57 12.32
N ALA A 79 3.09 0.00 11.95
CA ALA A 79 4.37 0.05 12.68
C ALA A 79 4.71 -1.13 13.61
N ILE A 80 5.70 -1.89 13.17
CA ILE A 80 6.21 -3.09 13.85
C ILE A 80 7.46 -2.71 14.65
N ILE A 81 7.72 -3.41 15.75
CA ILE A 81 9.01 -3.34 16.47
C ILE A 81 10.11 -3.78 15.51
N ARG A 82 11.11 -2.93 15.27
CA ARG A 82 12.22 -3.25 14.36
C ARG A 82 12.96 -4.49 14.87
N PRO A 83 13.10 -5.57 14.07
CA PRO A 83 13.78 -6.77 14.51
C PRO A 83 15.25 -6.50 14.86
N ALA A 84 15.81 -7.26 15.80
CA ALA A 84 17.21 -7.13 16.19
C ALA A 84 18.12 -7.44 14.99
N GLY A 85 19.06 -6.54 14.70
CA GLY A 85 19.96 -6.64 13.54
C GLY A 85 19.39 -6.12 12.21
N VAL A 86 18.12 -5.70 12.17
CA VAL A 86 17.58 -4.93 11.02
C VAL A 86 17.75 -3.45 11.31
N GLU A 87 18.39 -2.74 10.40
CA GLU A 87 18.72 -1.31 10.52
C GLU A 87 18.16 -0.51 9.33
N LEU A 88 18.15 0.82 9.44
CA LEU A 88 17.79 1.68 8.31
C LEU A 88 19.04 2.02 7.50
N LEU A 89 18.88 2.22 6.19
CA LEU A 89 19.91 2.71 5.27
C LEU A 89 20.64 3.95 5.84
N ASN A 90 19.90 4.88 6.43
CA ASN A 90 20.43 6.09 7.07
C ASN A 90 21.36 5.78 8.26
N THR A 91 21.09 4.71 9.02
CA THR A 91 21.93 4.20 10.12
C THR A 91 23.20 3.56 9.56
N MET A 92 23.05 2.60 8.64
CA MET A 92 24.17 1.87 8.03
C MET A 92 25.16 2.80 7.31
N LEU A 93 24.67 3.88 6.68
CA LEU A 93 25.51 4.91 6.08
C LEU A 93 26.16 5.84 7.10
N THR A 94 25.43 6.23 8.17
CA THR A 94 25.98 7.05 9.27
C THR A 94 27.14 6.33 9.97
N ASP A 95 27.01 5.04 10.25
CA ASP A 95 28.08 4.20 10.81
C ASP A 95 29.25 4.00 9.83
N ALA A 96 28.97 3.99 8.53
CA ALA A 96 29.99 4.09 7.47
C ALA A 96 30.60 5.50 7.32
N GLY A 97 30.26 6.45 8.21
CA GLY A 97 30.84 7.78 8.29
C GLY A 97 30.27 8.81 7.32
N TYR A 98 29.06 8.59 6.79
CA TYR A 98 28.33 9.60 6.01
C TYR A 98 27.65 10.65 6.91
N ALA A 99 27.30 11.79 6.34
CA ALA A 99 26.31 12.71 6.89
C ALA A 99 24.94 12.45 6.22
N CYS A 100 23.95 12.02 7.01
CA CYS A 100 22.66 11.56 6.49
C CYS A 100 21.52 12.53 6.87
N THR A 101 20.63 12.86 5.93
CA THR A 101 19.34 13.47 6.27
C THR A 101 18.39 12.45 6.91
N GLN A 102 17.36 12.91 7.64
CA GLN A 102 16.37 12.04 8.27
C GLN A 102 15.64 11.13 7.25
N PRO A 103 15.32 9.87 7.63
CA PRO A 103 14.40 9.03 6.87
C PRO A 103 12.97 9.60 6.91
N ASP A 104 12.07 9.01 6.12
CA ASP A 104 10.66 9.37 6.12
C ASP A 104 9.97 9.11 7.48
N ASN A 105 8.90 9.86 7.75
CA ASN A 105 8.08 9.73 8.95
C ASN A 105 6.89 8.77 8.76
N ASP A 106 6.40 8.58 7.52
CA ASP A 106 5.41 7.54 7.21
C ASP A 106 6.13 6.22 6.86
N ILE A 107 6.70 5.58 7.88
CA ILE A 107 7.23 4.20 7.79
C ILE A 107 6.59 3.30 8.85
N ASN A 108 6.49 2.03 8.53
CA ASN A 108 5.92 1.00 9.39
C ASN A 108 6.96 0.38 10.34
N LEU A 109 7.89 1.18 10.85
CA LEU A 109 8.85 0.75 11.88
C LEU A 109 8.99 1.80 12.97
N TYR A 110 9.21 1.34 14.19
CA TYR A 110 9.62 2.20 15.30
C TYR A 110 11.09 2.63 15.15
N VAL A 111 11.33 3.94 15.25
CA VAL A 111 12.64 4.59 15.23
C VAL A 111 12.79 5.35 16.55
N SER A 112 13.91 5.16 17.25
CA SER A 112 14.09 5.81 18.56
C SER A 112 14.34 7.32 18.42
N LYS A 113 14.12 8.07 19.50
CA LYS A 113 14.49 9.49 19.54
C LYS A 113 15.99 9.68 19.27
N ASP A 114 16.80 8.89 19.95
CA ASP A 114 18.26 8.91 19.92
C ASP A 114 18.84 8.56 18.53
N GLU A 115 18.10 7.81 17.71
CA GLU A 115 18.43 7.55 16.30
C GLU A 115 18.04 8.73 15.41
N ARG A 116 16.86 9.33 15.62
CA ARG A 116 16.39 10.52 14.88
C ARG A 116 17.30 11.73 15.09
N GLU A 117 17.84 11.92 16.28
CA GLU A 117 18.74 13.04 16.63
C GLU A 117 20.17 12.90 16.03
N GLN A 118 20.48 11.81 15.32
CA GLN A 118 21.74 11.64 14.58
C GLN A 118 21.68 12.21 13.15
N TYR A 119 20.49 12.51 12.64
CA TYR A 119 20.26 12.88 11.25
C TYR A 119 19.90 14.36 11.10
N TYR A 120 20.33 14.94 9.98
CA TYR A 120 20.05 16.33 9.61
C TYR A 120 18.66 16.50 8.98
N ASN A 121 18.11 17.71 8.95
CA ASN A 121 16.96 18.00 8.10
C ASN A 121 17.44 18.17 6.64
N ALA A 122 16.53 18.18 5.65
CA ALA A 122 16.92 18.41 4.25
C ALA A 122 16.97 19.90 3.91
N GLU A 123 16.19 20.69 4.66
CA GLU A 123 15.96 22.11 4.51
C GLU A 123 17.13 22.97 5.04
N ASP A 124 17.88 22.47 6.02
CA ASP A 124 19.02 23.14 6.67
C ASP A 124 20.36 22.39 6.49
N PHE A 125 20.39 21.40 5.58
CA PHE A 125 21.48 20.43 5.46
C PHE A 125 22.84 21.07 5.18
N TRP A 126 22.90 21.99 4.21
CA TRP A 126 24.14 22.62 3.78
C TRP A 126 24.76 23.52 4.85
N GLU A 127 23.95 24.09 5.74
CA GLU A 127 24.42 24.92 6.87
C GLU A 127 24.97 24.08 8.04
N ASN A 128 24.45 22.87 8.25
CA ASN A 128 24.65 22.09 9.48
C ASN A 128 25.53 20.83 9.31
N ARG A 129 25.70 20.32 8.09
CA ARG A 129 26.50 19.10 7.84
C ARG A 129 28.01 19.32 8.06
N PRO A 130 28.79 18.26 8.36
CA PRO A 130 30.24 18.33 8.34
C PRO A 130 30.76 18.31 6.89
N GLU A 131 31.57 19.31 6.52
CA GLU A 131 32.17 19.41 5.18
C GLU A 131 33.10 18.24 4.83
N ASP A 132 33.76 17.64 5.83
CA ASP A 132 34.78 16.59 5.63
C ASP A 132 34.20 15.20 5.31
N LYS A 133 32.89 15.01 5.48
CA LYS A 133 32.19 13.74 5.28
C LYS A 133 31.48 13.69 3.93
N PRO A 134 31.43 12.51 3.27
CA PRO A 134 30.48 12.31 2.19
C PRO A 134 29.05 12.31 2.73
N PHE A 135 28.06 12.61 1.89
CA PHE A 135 26.65 12.73 2.32
C PHE A 135 25.68 11.77 1.65
N PHE A 136 24.60 11.46 2.37
CA PHE A 136 23.38 10.86 1.84
C PHE A 136 22.23 11.84 2.14
N MET A 137 21.80 12.54 1.09
CA MET A 137 20.75 13.55 1.17
C MET A 137 19.48 13.02 0.49
N TYR A 138 18.33 13.19 1.13
CA TYR A 138 17.05 12.71 0.62
C TYR A 138 15.95 13.78 0.73
N TYR A 139 15.54 14.31 -0.42
CA TYR A 139 14.35 15.16 -0.55
C TYR A 139 13.10 14.32 -0.86
N ARG A 140 11.98 14.72 -0.26
CA ARG A 140 10.65 14.11 -0.44
C ARG A 140 9.72 15.17 -1.03
N LEU A 141 9.44 15.08 -2.33
CA LEU A 141 8.48 15.95 -3.00
C LEU A 141 7.09 15.32 -2.92
N GLY A 142 6.09 16.13 -2.58
CA GLY A 142 4.75 15.66 -2.21
C GLY A 142 3.61 16.50 -2.78
N SER A 143 3.88 17.21 -3.88
CA SER A 143 2.96 18.18 -4.49
C SER A 143 1.84 17.47 -5.27
N SER A 144 2.18 16.43 -6.03
CA SER A 144 1.24 15.54 -6.77
C SER A 144 0.41 14.59 -5.90
N HIS A 145 0.70 14.48 -4.59
CA HIS A 145 0.02 13.53 -3.69
C HIS A 145 -1.51 13.64 -3.77
N ALA A 146 -2.21 12.50 -3.91
CA ALA A 146 -3.63 12.32 -4.28
C ALA A 146 -4.65 13.17 -3.50
N SER A 147 -4.25 13.68 -2.33
CA SER A 147 -4.87 14.84 -1.68
C SER A 147 -5.22 16.02 -2.61
N VAL A 148 -4.51 16.21 -3.74
CA VAL A 148 -4.80 17.26 -4.73
C VAL A 148 -6.22 17.14 -5.29
N PHE A 149 -6.73 15.93 -5.53
CA PHE A 149 -8.07 15.70 -6.08
C PHE A 149 -9.20 16.12 -5.12
N LYS A 150 -8.91 16.26 -3.82
CA LYS A 150 -9.87 16.69 -2.77
C LYS A 150 -10.06 18.21 -2.68
N LEU A 151 -9.25 18.99 -3.39
CA LEU A 151 -9.23 20.45 -3.33
C LEU A 151 -10.15 21.04 -4.39
N THR A 152 -10.51 22.32 -4.26
CA THR A 152 -11.04 23.09 -5.40
C THR A 152 -9.91 23.32 -6.41
N PRO A 153 -10.18 23.59 -7.70
CA PRO A 153 -9.12 23.90 -8.67
C PRO A 153 -8.23 25.08 -8.26
N GLU A 154 -8.80 26.09 -7.58
CA GLU A 154 -8.07 27.23 -7.02
C GLU A 154 -7.17 26.81 -5.85
N ASP A 155 -7.72 26.08 -4.87
CA ASP A 155 -6.95 25.58 -3.71
C ASP A 155 -5.87 24.58 -4.14
N ALA A 156 -6.15 23.75 -5.15
CA ALA A 156 -5.20 22.80 -5.73
C ALA A 156 -3.99 23.52 -6.29
N ARG A 157 -4.19 24.45 -7.24
CA ARG A 157 -3.10 25.21 -7.86
C ARG A 157 -2.33 26.03 -6.84
N LYS A 158 -3.03 26.70 -5.93
CA LYS A 158 -2.44 27.49 -4.85
C LYS A 158 -1.57 26.68 -3.88
N ALA A 159 -1.95 25.42 -3.59
CA ALA A 159 -1.24 24.57 -2.63
C ALA A 159 -0.20 23.65 -3.28
N ARG A 160 -0.37 23.29 -4.56
CA ARG A 160 0.40 22.24 -5.25
C ARG A 160 1.11 22.70 -6.53
N SER A 161 0.77 23.88 -7.06
CA SER A 161 1.27 24.42 -8.34
C SER A 161 1.76 25.87 -8.19
N SER A 162 2.22 26.24 -6.98
CA SER A 162 2.62 27.60 -6.61
C SER A 162 3.85 28.16 -7.35
N LEU A 163 4.57 27.31 -8.11
CA LEU A 163 5.69 27.70 -8.96
C LEU A 163 5.30 27.93 -10.43
N LEU A 164 4.02 27.77 -10.80
CA LEU A 164 3.54 27.90 -12.19
C LEU A 164 2.94 29.28 -12.48
N SER A 165 3.12 29.78 -13.71
CA SER A 165 2.31 30.85 -14.29
C SER A 165 1.11 30.29 -15.08
N ASP A 166 0.13 31.14 -15.39
CA ASP A 166 -1.13 30.73 -16.05
C ASP A 166 -0.92 30.06 -17.42
N ASP A 167 0.20 30.34 -18.10
CA ASP A 167 0.61 29.77 -19.38
C ASP A 167 1.38 28.44 -19.28
N GLU A 168 1.69 27.97 -18.06
CA GLU A 168 2.28 26.66 -17.77
C GLU A 168 1.23 25.64 -17.27
N LEU A 169 -0.01 26.08 -17.07
CA LEU A 169 -1.13 25.24 -16.66
C LEU A 169 -1.66 24.40 -17.85
N HIS A 170 -2.07 23.17 -17.57
CA HIS A 170 -2.48 22.23 -18.61
C HIS A 170 -3.95 22.40 -18.98
N ASP A 171 -4.28 22.32 -20.27
CA ASP A 171 -5.67 22.32 -20.72
C ASP A 171 -6.29 20.92 -20.49
N PRO A 172 -7.37 20.77 -19.70
CA PRO A 172 -8.04 19.49 -19.48
C PRO A 172 -8.68 18.91 -20.76
N ASN A 173 -8.89 19.70 -21.82
CA ASN A 173 -9.38 19.17 -23.09
C ASN A 173 -8.34 18.27 -23.78
N ASP A 174 -7.04 18.51 -23.56
CA ASP A 174 -5.95 17.79 -24.21
C ASP A 174 -5.41 16.59 -23.40
N VAL A 175 -5.89 16.38 -22.16
CA VAL A 175 -5.36 15.33 -21.27
C VAL A 175 -5.61 13.90 -21.82
N PRO A 176 -4.58 13.02 -21.78
CA PRO A 176 -4.74 11.62 -22.17
C PRO A 176 -5.45 10.83 -21.05
N VAL A 177 -6.78 10.70 -21.15
CA VAL A 177 -7.59 9.91 -20.21
C VAL A 177 -7.40 8.40 -20.51
N PRO A 178 -6.89 7.58 -19.56
CA PRO A 178 -6.74 6.14 -19.76
C PRO A 178 -8.08 5.41 -19.88
N SER A 179 -8.10 4.28 -20.59
CA SER A 179 -9.32 3.50 -20.86
C SER A 179 -9.91 2.78 -19.64
N PHE A 180 -9.16 2.68 -18.54
CA PHE A 180 -9.67 2.17 -17.25
C PHE A 180 -10.38 3.23 -16.37
N VAL A 181 -10.47 4.48 -16.82
CA VAL A 181 -11.21 5.58 -16.16
C VAL A 181 -12.19 6.28 -17.13
N PRO A 182 -13.18 7.03 -16.64
CA PRO A 182 -14.28 7.53 -17.45
C PRO A 182 -13.97 8.92 -18.00
N ASP A 183 -13.91 9.04 -19.32
CA ASP A 183 -13.78 10.33 -19.99
C ASP A 183 -14.99 11.23 -19.70
N THR A 184 -14.77 12.19 -18.80
CA THR A 184 -15.74 13.20 -18.37
C THR A 184 -15.00 14.51 -18.07
N PRO A 185 -15.66 15.68 -18.16
CA PRO A 185 -15.03 16.97 -17.88
C PRO A 185 -14.39 17.06 -16.49
N LEU A 186 -14.97 16.42 -15.47
CA LEU A 186 -14.38 16.39 -14.14
C LEU A 186 -13.13 15.49 -14.08
N PHE A 187 -13.17 14.27 -14.62
CA PHE A 187 -11.95 13.43 -14.65
C PHE A 187 -10.81 14.15 -15.39
N ARG A 188 -11.14 14.82 -16.50
CA ARG A 188 -10.20 15.66 -17.25
C ARG A 188 -9.62 16.80 -16.42
N GLU A 189 -10.46 17.59 -15.73
CA GLU A 189 -10.02 18.64 -14.81
C GLU A 189 -9.11 18.09 -13.70
N ARG A 190 -9.52 16.99 -13.06
CA ARG A 190 -8.77 16.39 -11.94
C ARG A 190 -7.40 15.88 -12.41
N MET A 191 -7.33 15.24 -13.59
CA MET A 191 -6.06 14.83 -14.17
C MET A 191 -5.18 16.04 -14.53
N ALA A 192 -5.71 17.08 -15.16
CA ALA A 192 -4.95 18.30 -15.46
C ALA A 192 -4.36 18.95 -14.20
N LEU A 193 -5.13 19.04 -13.10
CA LEU A 193 -4.64 19.54 -11.80
C LEU A 193 -3.51 18.68 -11.20
N PHE A 194 -3.42 17.39 -11.55
CA PHE A 194 -2.30 16.54 -11.18
C PHE A 194 -1.06 16.83 -12.03
N TYR A 195 -1.21 17.06 -13.34
CA TYR A 195 -0.10 17.46 -14.22
C TYR A 195 0.42 18.88 -13.90
N ASP A 196 -0.46 19.82 -13.52
CA ASP A 196 -0.08 21.11 -12.92
C ASP A 196 0.78 20.88 -11.65
N ALA A 197 0.40 19.95 -10.78
CA ALA A 197 1.16 19.63 -9.57
C ALA A 197 2.48 18.89 -9.86
N LEU A 198 2.54 18.08 -10.92
CA LEU A 198 3.75 17.34 -11.34
C LEU A 198 4.78 18.25 -12.03
N THR A 199 4.32 19.25 -12.77
CA THR A 199 5.19 20.30 -13.35
C THR A 199 5.78 21.19 -12.25
N ASN A 200 5.05 21.40 -11.16
CA ASN A 200 5.62 22.01 -9.95
C ASN A 200 6.69 21.10 -9.29
N VAL A 201 6.50 19.77 -9.28
CA VAL A 201 7.53 18.82 -8.83
C VAL A 201 8.78 18.92 -9.71
N ASP A 202 8.65 19.03 -11.03
CA ASP A 202 9.78 19.21 -11.95
C ASP A 202 10.59 20.48 -11.64
N LYS A 203 9.92 21.61 -11.41
CA LYS A 203 10.60 22.86 -10.97
C LYS A 203 11.34 22.67 -9.64
N GLN A 204 10.73 21.98 -8.67
CA GLN A 204 11.38 21.66 -7.39
C GLN A 204 12.60 20.72 -7.58
N VAL A 205 12.57 19.80 -8.55
CA VAL A 205 13.76 19.01 -8.93
C VAL A 205 14.85 19.91 -9.53
N GLY A 206 14.48 20.87 -10.38
CA GLY A 206 15.40 21.89 -10.89
C GLY A 206 16.09 22.68 -9.77
N GLU A 207 15.32 23.25 -8.85
CA GLU A 207 15.83 24.00 -7.68
C GLU A 207 16.82 23.17 -6.83
N ILE A 208 16.53 21.88 -6.62
CA ILE A 208 17.41 20.96 -5.86
C ILE A 208 18.70 20.63 -6.63
N LEU A 209 18.64 20.46 -7.95
CA LEU A 209 19.81 20.18 -8.78
C LEU A 209 20.73 21.40 -8.93
N ASP A 210 20.15 22.59 -9.07
CA ASP A 210 20.89 23.85 -9.19
C ASP A 210 21.58 24.21 -7.85
N GLU A 211 20.95 23.94 -6.70
CA GLU A 211 21.59 24.06 -5.39
C GLU A 211 22.77 23.08 -5.22
N LEU A 212 22.65 21.83 -5.69
CA LEU A 212 23.76 20.86 -5.67
C LEU A 212 24.98 21.36 -6.49
N GLU A 213 24.73 22.06 -7.60
CA GLU A 213 25.78 22.68 -8.41
C GLU A 213 26.36 23.94 -7.74
N ALA A 214 25.52 24.80 -7.16
CA ALA A 214 25.94 25.97 -6.40
C ALA A 214 26.82 25.62 -5.19
N GLN A 215 26.52 24.51 -4.51
CA GLN A 215 27.33 23.92 -3.44
C GLN A 215 28.58 23.18 -3.94
N GLY A 216 28.82 23.15 -5.25
CA GLY A 216 30.03 22.60 -5.87
C GLY A 216 30.13 21.08 -5.86
N HIS A 217 29.03 20.35 -5.64
CA HIS A 217 29.05 18.91 -5.38
C HIS A 217 28.52 18.01 -6.51
N SER A 218 28.05 18.57 -7.64
CA SER A 218 27.51 17.81 -8.77
C SER A 218 28.42 16.67 -9.28
N GLU A 219 29.73 16.92 -9.46
CA GLU A 219 30.68 15.90 -9.95
C GLU A 219 31.05 14.83 -8.91
N ASP A 220 30.78 15.08 -7.63
CA ASP A 220 31.01 14.14 -6.52
C ASP A 220 29.74 13.39 -6.10
N THR A 221 28.60 13.61 -6.76
CA THR A 221 27.29 13.14 -6.31
C THR A 221 26.55 12.33 -7.36
N ILE A 222 26.23 11.07 -7.01
CA ILE A 222 25.29 10.24 -7.74
C ILE A 222 23.88 10.69 -7.36
N VAL A 223 23.06 11.03 -8.37
CA VAL A 223 21.68 11.50 -8.16
C VAL A 223 20.69 10.40 -8.54
N VAL A 224 19.66 10.20 -7.73
CA VAL A 224 18.58 9.23 -8.00
C VAL A 224 17.22 9.96 -7.89
N TYR A 225 16.43 9.92 -8.97
CA TYR A 225 15.03 10.35 -8.95
C TYR A 225 14.12 9.11 -9.00
N TRP A 226 13.11 9.03 -8.11
CA TRP A 226 12.21 7.88 -8.04
C TRP A 226 10.80 8.23 -7.51
N GLY A 227 9.80 7.37 -7.76
CA GLY A 227 8.45 7.49 -7.20
C GLY A 227 8.20 6.49 -6.06
N ASP A 228 7.50 6.88 -4.99
CA ASP A 228 7.27 5.95 -3.87
C ASP A 228 6.24 4.85 -4.20
N HIS A 229 5.21 5.20 -4.96
CA HIS A 229 4.31 4.31 -5.67
C HIS A 229 3.62 5.09 -6.80
N GLY A 230 2.81 4.39 -7.60
CA GLY A 230 2.11 4.97 -8.74
C GLY A 230 1.06 6.04 -8.42
N THR A 231 0.51 6.63 -9.47
CA THR A 231 -0.37 7.80 -9.51
C THR A 231 -1.55 7.73 -8.54
N GLY A 232 -2.03 8.88 -8.07
CA GLY A 232 -3.23 8.98 -7.23
C GLY A 232 -4.56 8.74 -7.96
N TYR A 233 -4.56 8.44 -9.26
CA TYR A 233 -5.78 8.10 -10.02
C TYR A 233 -6.43 6.79 -9.52
N PRO A 234 -7.72 6.55 -9.82
CA PRO A 234 -8.32 5.22 -9.65
C PRO A 234 -7.50 4.15 -10.40
N ARG A 235 -7.43 2.94 -9.85
CA ARG A 235 -6.51 1.86 -10.24
C ARG A 235 -5.01 2.12 -10.04
N GLY A 236 -4.59 3.35 -9.72
CA GLY A 236 -3.23 3.66 -9.32
C GLY A 236 -2.92 3.24 -7.88
N LYS A 237 -2.56 4.22 -7.04
CA LYS A 237 -2.43 4.11 -5.58
C LYS A 237 -3.52 3.19 -4.99
N ILE A 238 -3.13 2.40 -4.00
CA ILE A 238 -3.91 1.34 -3.32
C ILE A 238 -4.22 0.07 -4.13
N HIS A 239 -3.90 0.01 -5.43
CA HIS A 239 -4.15 -1.15 -6.30
C HIS A 239 -2.83 -1.70 -6.89
N ALA A 240 -2.79 -2.98 -7.25
CA ALA A 240 -1.54 -3.70 -7.59
C ALA A 240 -1.23 -3.79 -9.10
N TYR A 241 -1.78 -2.87 -9.88
CA TYR A 241 -1.55 -2.72 -11.34
C TYR A 241 -0.25 -1.96 -11.62
N ASP A 242 0.19 -1.92 -12.87
CA ASP A 242 1.30 -1.06 -13.29
C ASP A 242 1.01 0.42 -12.95
N ASP A 243 -0.24 0.89 -12.98
CA ASP A 243 -0.61 2.24 -12.52
C ASP A 243 -0.33 2.51 -11.04
N GLY A 244 -0.34 1.48 -10.19
CA GLY A 244 -0.07 1.59 -8.75
C GLY A 244 1.36 1.20 -8.37
N LEU A 245 2.03 0.44 -9.24
CA LEU A 245 3.33 -0.18 -8.94
C LEU A 245 4.48 0.30 -9.82
N ASN A 246 4.28 0.62 -11.10
CA ASN A 246 5.34 1.02 -12.03
C ASN A 246 5.70 2.50 -11.80
N ILE A 247 6.88 2.73 -11.26
CA ILE A 247 7.37 4.03 -10.77
C ILE A 247 8.46 4.58 -11.70
N PRO A 248 8.64 5.91 -11.79
CA PRO A 248 9.86 6.44 -12.37
C PRO A 248 11.07 5.98 -11.53
N LEU A 249 12.17 5.65 -12.21
CA LEU A 249 13.50 5.49 -11.61
C LEU A 249 14.58 5.96 -12.60
N ILE A 250 15.34 6.99 -12.22
CA ILE A 250 16.45 7.56 -12.99
C ILE A 250 17.68 7.66 -12.09
N MET A 251 18.85 7.25 -12.59
CA MET A 251 20.13 7.34 -11.87
C MET A 251 21.18 8.09 -12.71
N ARG A 252 21.61 9.28 -12.24
CA ARG A 252 22.70 10.07 -12.87
C ARG A 252 24.03 9.79 -12.19
N PHE A 253 24.99 9.29 -12.96
CA PHE A 253 26.38 9.11 -12.55
C PHE A 253 27.24 10.21 -13.22
N PRO A 254 27.87 11.14 -12.47
CA PRO A 254 28.79 12.12 -13.05
C PRO A 254 30.05 11.44 -13.62
N GLU A 255 30.86 12.16 -14.38
CA GLU A 255 32.02 11.60 -15.12
C GLU A 255 32.94 10.78 -14.20
N LYS A 256 33.21 11.29 -13.00
CA LYS A 256 34.00 10.62 -11.94
C LYS A 256 33.52 9.20 -11.63
N TYR A 257 32.22 8.95 -11.67
CA TYR A 257 31.58 7.68 -11.28
C TYR A 257 30.89 6.95 -12.44
N ARG A 258 31.02 7.37 -13.70
CA ARG A 258 30.38 6.69 -14.84
C ARG A 258 30.79 5.20 -14.95
N HIS A 259 31.99 4.86 -14.51
CA HIS A 259 32.48 3.47 -14.42
C HIS A 259 31.73 2.58 -13.40
N LEU A 260 30.81 3.15 -12.61
CA LEU A 260 29.90 2.44 -11.71
C LEU A 260 28.46 2.36 -12.25
N ALA A 261 28.17 3.04 -13.36
CA ALA A 261 26.84 3.10 -13.95
C ALA A 261 26.41 1.75 -14.55
N PRO A 262 25.11 1.41 -14.55
CA PRO A 262 24.59 0.18 -15.14
C PRO A 262 24.56 0.20 -16.69
N ALA A 263 24.61 1.40 -17.28
CA ALA A 263 24.63 1.68 -18.72
C ALA A 263 25.17 3.10 -18.98
N GLU A 264 25.30 3.51 -20.24
CA GLU A 264 25.72 4.87 -20.62
C GLU A 264 24.62 5.93 -20.37
N PRO A 265 24.99 7.21 -20.15
CA PRO A 265 24.02 8.32 -20.07
C PRO A 265 23.06 8.40 -21.26
N GLY A 266 21.81 8.79 -21.00
CA GLY A 266 20.74 8.91 -21.99
C GLY A 266 20.13 7.57 -22.44
N THR A 267 20.53 6.45 -21.83
CA THR A 267 19.99 5.12 -22.16
C THR A 267 18.88 4.66 -21.22
N ALA A 268 18.10 3.69 -21.69
CA ALA A 268 17.06 3.02 -20.91
C ALA A 268 17.45 1.56 -20.63
N VAL A 269 17.19 1.11 -19.41
CA VAL A 269 17.33 -0.27 -18.95
C VAL A 269 15.94 -0.85 -18.71
N ASP A 270 15.68 -2.04 -19.25
CA ASP A 270 14.36 -2.67 -19.28
C ASP A 270 14.23 -3.88 -18.35
N GLU A 271 15.22 -4.16 -17.51
CA GLU A 271 15.13 -5.23 -16.51
C GLU A 271 14.09 -4.89 -15.42
N PRO A 272 13.31 -5.87 -14.93
CA PRO A 272 12.47 -5.67 -13.76
C PRO A 272 13.34 -5.35 -12.53
N VAL A 273 13.08 -4.23 -11.85
CA VAL A 273 13.74 -3.86 -10.58
C VAL A 273 12.70 -3.46 -9.54
N LEU A 274 13.02 -3.63 -8.25
CA LEU A 274 12.21 -3.06 -7.18
C LEU A 274 12.86 -1.79 -6.64
N HIS A 275 12.06 -0.81 -6.23
CA HIS A 275 12.53 0.44 -5.61
C HIS A 275 13.48 0.20 -4.42
N MET A 276 13.23 -0.87 -3.64
CA MET A 276 14.07 -1.30 -2.53
C MET A 276 15.49 -1.73 -2.93
N ASP A 277 15.75 -2.06 -4.20
CA ASP A 277 17.08 -2.35 -4.75
C ASP A 277 18.04 -1.16 -4.62
N LEU A 278 17.50 0.06 -4.50
CA LEU A 278 18.30 1.23 -4.15
C LEU A 278 19.00 1.12 -2.79
N CYS A 279 18.47 0.32 -1.84
CA CYS A 279 19.12 0.06 -0.55
C CYS A 279 20.47 -0.64 -0.73
N ALA A 280 20.46 -1.88 -1.24
CA ALA A 280 21.68 -2.64 -1.53
C ALA A 280 22.61 -1.91 -2.51
N THR A 281 22.04 -1.23 -3.51
CA THR A 281 22.81 -0.45 -4.49
C THR A 281 23.58 0.71 -3.83
N THR A 282 22.93 1.51 -2.98
CA THR A 282 23.62 2.59 -2.26
C THR A 282 24.61 2.07 -1.22
N LEU A 283 24.32 0.96 -0.52
CA LEU A 283 25.29 0.33 0.39
C LEU A 283 26.56 -0.11 -0.36
N GLN A 284 26.42 -0.82 -1.49
CA GLN A 284 27.55 -1.28 -2.28
C GLN A 284 28.36 -0.12 -2.89
N LEU A 285 27.70 0.94 -3.37
CA LEU A 285 28.36 2.14 -3.88
C LEU A 285 29.07 2.95 -2.76
N ALA A 286 28.56 2.89 -1.53
CA ALA A 286 29.19 3.48 -0.33
C ALA A 286 30.36 2.63 0.23
N GLY A 287 30.55 1.42 -0.30
CA GLY A 287 31.53 0.44 0.19
C GLY A 287 31.13 -0.24 1.50
N VAL A 288 29.83 -0.29 1.82
CA VAL A 288 29.26 -0.94 3.00
C VAL A 288 28.85 -2.38 2.65
N PRO A 289 29.24 -3.40 3.43
CA PRO A 289 28.78 -4.77 3.20
C PRO A 289 27.27 -4.89 3.32
N ILE A 290 26.63 -5.54 2.34
CA ILE A 290 25.21 -5.90 2.38
C ILE A 290 25.05 -7.09 3.34
N ALA A 291 24.11 -6.99 4.28
CA ALA A 291 23.81 -8.04 5.25
C ALA A 291 22.89 -9.13 4.66
N GLU A 292 23.04 -10.38 5.12
CA GLU A 292 22.30 -11.56 4.61
C GLU A 292 20.77 -11.44 4.68
N HIS A 293 20.23 -10.62 5.59
CA HIS A 293 18.79 -10.39 5.71
C HIS A 293 18.22 -9.39 4.68
N ILE A 294 19.08 -8.67 3.94
CA ILE A 294 18.67 -7.72 2.91
C ILE A 294 18.27 -8.49 1.65
N GLN A 295 16.99 -8.35 1.26
CA GLN A 295 16.36 -9.06 0.14
C GLN A 295 16.42 -8.27 -1.19
N SER A 296 16.89 -7.03 -1.13
CA SER A 296 17.05 -6.13 -2.27
C SER A 296 18.36 -6.38 -3.03
N ARG A 297 18.37 -6.25 -4.36
CA ARG A 297 19.56 -6.46 -5.20
C ARG A 297 20.40 -5.20 -5.40
N ASN A 298 21.69 -5.36 -5.66
CA ASN A 298 22.57 -4.31 -6.13
C ASN A 298 22.48 -4.18 -7.67
N LEU A 299 22.02 -3.03 -8.16
CA LEU A 299 21.83 -2.76 -9.59
C LEU A 299 23.09 -2.23 -10.31
N CYS A 300 24.15 -1.86 -9.59
CA CYS A 300 25.23 -1.01 -10.12
C CYS A 300 26.65 -1.46 -9.70
N GLY A 301 27.66 -0.90 -10.35
CA GLY A 301 29.08 -1.14 -10.01
C GLY A 301 29.60 -2.55 -10.35
N PRO A 302 30.85 -2.87 -9.94
CA PRO A 302 31.56 -4.08 -10.39
C PRO A 302 31.04 -5.40 -9.80
N ASN A 303 30.24 -5.32 -8.74
CA ASN A 303 29.59 -6.45 -8.07
C ASN A 303 28.06 -6.36 -8.19
N ARG A 304 27.58 -5.86 -9.33
CA ARG A 304 26.15 -5.86 -9.68
C ARG A 304 25.60 -7.29 -9.67
N ASP A 305 24.39 -7.47 -9.14
CA ASP A 305 23.68 -8.75 -9.18
C ASP A 305 23.18 -9.06 -10.60
N GLU A 306 23.07 -10.35 -10.93
CA GLU A 306 22.45 -10.79 -12.18
C GLU A 306 21.00 -10.25 -12.30
N PRO A 307 20.56 -9.82 -13.50
CA PRO A 307 19.19 -9.36 -13.73
C PRO A 307 18.15 -10.40 -13.30
N ARG A 308 17.02 -9.94 -12.76
CA ARG A 308 15.88 -10.80 -12.38
C ARG A 308 14.91 -10.98 -13.55
N GLU A 309 14.30 -12.16 -13.67
CA GLU A 309 13.24 -12.40 -14.66
C GLU A 309 11.93 -11.67 -14.30
N PHE A 310 11.68 -11.46 -13.01
CA PHE A 310 10.43 -10.92 -12.47
C PHE A 310 10.63 -10.16 -11.15
N VAL A 311 9.66 -9.31 -10.81
CA VAL A 311 9.45 -8.78 -9.46
C VAL A 311 8.15 -9.33 -8.87
N CYS A 312 8.04 -9.32 -7.54
CA CYS A 312 6.81 -9.60 -6.81
C CYS A 312 6.44 -8.40 -5.92
N SER A 313 5.15 -8.07 -5.86
CA SER A 313 4.60 -6.98 -5.05
C SER A 313 3.33 -7.43 -4.30
N ALA A 314 3.01 -6.74 -3.21
CA ALA A 314 1.90 -7.07 -2.32
C ALA A 314 0.97 -5.86 -2.07
N ARG A 315 -0.33 -6.14 -1.92
CA ARG A 315 -1.33 -5.18 -1.43
C ARG A 315 -2.14 -5.87 -0.33
N ASP A 316 -2.01 -5.38 0.88
CA ASP A 316 -2.71 -5.88 2.08
C ASP A 316 -3.55 -4.77 2.74
N ARG A 317 -4.04 -4.95 3.99
CA ARG A 317 -4.89 -3.96 4.69
C ARG A 317 -4.43 -2.50 4.50
N LEU A 318 -5.36 -1.68 4.03
CA LEU A 318 -5.26 -0.23 3.91
C LEU A 318 -6.25 0.39 4.89
N ASP A 319 -5.75 1.10 5.91
CA ASP A 319 -6.58 1.71 6.97
C ASP A 319 -7.67 0.75 7.49
N ASN A 320 -8.94 0.91 7.08
CA ASN A 320 -10.07 0.07 7.47
C ASN A 320 -10.41 -1.10 6.53
N ASN A 321 -9.78 -1.19 5.36
CA ASN A 321 -10.11 -2.19 4.34
C ASN A 321 -9.16 -3.41 4.34
N PRO A 322 -9.60 -4.59 4.79
CA PRO A 322 -8.82 -5.83 4.65
C PRO A 322 -8.76 -6.25 3.17
N GLU A 323 -7.57 -6.66 2.74
CA GLU A 323 -7.30 -7.17 1.41
C GLU A 323 -6.09 -8.08 1.52
N VAL A 324 -5.97 -9.06 0.63
CA VAL A 324 -4.73 -9.85 0.45
C VAL A 324 -4.58 -10.15 -1.05
N ILE A 325 -3.77 -9.35 -1.74
CA ILE A 325 -3.45 -9.51 -3.16
C ILE A 325 -1.94 -9.67 -3.30
N ARG A 326 -1.52 -10.61 -4.15
CA ARG A 326 -0.12 -10.82 -4.55
C ARG A 326 0.00 -10.82 -6.06
N THR A 327 1.04 -10.19 -6.57
CA THR A 327 1.29 -10.08 -8.02
C THR A 327 2.75 -10.32 -8.35
N ILE A 328 2.98 -10.94 -9.50
CA ILE A 328 4.29 -11.18 -10.12
C ILE A 328 4.30 -10.51 -11.50
N ARG A 329 5.35 -9.74 -11.79
CA ARG A 329 5.53 -8.99 -13.04
C ARG A 329 6.87 -9.36 -13.67
N THR A 330 6.81 -10.08 -14.79
CA THR A 330 7.94 -10.27 -15.71
C THR A 330 8.02 -9.06 -16.65
N LYS A 331 8.98 -9.03 -17.59
CA LYS A 331 9.00 -8.01 -18.67
C LYS A 331 7.70 -7.97 -19.47
N LYS A 332 7.08 -9.13 -19.74
CA LYS A 332 5.93 -9.27 -20.65
C LYS A 332 4.58 -9.48 -19.96
N TYR A 333 4.53 -10.28 -18.89
CA TYR A 333 3.30 -10.69 -18.23
C TYR A 333 3.23 -10.18 -16.79
N ARG A 334 2.04 -9.72 -16.37
CA ARG A 334 1.65 -9.61 -14.95
C ARG A 334 0.63 -10.68 -14.62
N TYR A 335 0.83 -11.39 -13.51
CA TYR A 335 -0.16 -12.29 -12.91
C TYR A 335 -0.54 -11.79 -11.51
N PHE A 336 -1.79 -12.04 -11.09
CA PHE A 336 -2.32 -11.72 -9.77
C PHE A 336 -2.98 -12.95 -9.14
N ARG A 337 -2.86 -13.08 -7.82
CA ARG A 337 -3.70 -13.93 -6.97
C ARG A 337 -4.45 -13.06 -5.96
N ASN A 338 -5.77 -13.00 -6.10
CA ASN A 338 -6.67 -12.28 -5.19
C ASN A 338 -7.20 -13.24 -4.13
N PHE A 339 -6.61 -13.26 -2.94
CA PHE A 339 -7.00 -14.22 -1.90
C PHE A 339 -8.34 -13.88 -1.23
N LEU A 340 -8.82 -12.63 -1.33
CA LEU A 340 -10.16 -12.20 -0.90
C LEU A 340 -11.05 -11.76 -2.10
N PRO A 341 -11.47 -12.68 -2.99
CA PRO A 341 -12.25 -12.34 -4.19
C PRO A 341 -13.67 -11.86 -3.88
N HIS A 342 -14.21 -12.22 -2.70
CA HIS A 342 -15.50 -11.76 -2.16
C HIS A 342 -15.49 -10.33 -1.59
N GLN A 343 -14.37 -9.62 -1.72
CA GLN A 343 -14.26 -8.19 -1.44
C GLN A 343 -14.17 -7.45 -2.78
N PRO A 344 -14.83 -6.29 -2.94
CA PRO A 344 -14.83 -5.55 -4.21
C PRO A 344 -13.43 -5.08 -4.60
N TYR A 345 -13.25 -4.68 -5.86
CA TYR A 345 -12.06 -3.90 -6.25
C TYR A 345 -12.06 -2.53 -5.56
N ALA A 346 -13.23 -1.86 -5.61
CA ALA A 346 -13.50 -0.55 -5.03
C ALA A 346 -13.27 -0.56 -3.50
N SER A 347 -12.02 -0.33 -3.14
CA SER A 347 -11.51 -0.41 -1.79
C SER A 347 -11.89 0.85 -1.03
N PHE A 348 -12.52 0.70 0.13
CA PHE A 348 -12.95 1.85 0.93
C PHE A 348 -11.72 2.67 1.36
N TYR A 349 -11.57 3.87 0.82
CA TYR A 349 -10.50 4.80 1.20
C TYR A 349 -11.14 6.07 1.80
N PRO A 350 -10.70 6.53 3.00
CA PRO A 350 -11.22 7.75 3.63
C PRO A 350 -11.05 9.04 2.81
N ASP A 351 -10.24 8.95 1.76
CA ASP A 351 -9.68 10.07 1.02
C ASP A 351 -10.32 10.31 -0.37
N GLY A 352 -11.25 9.45 -0.84
CA GLY A 352 -12.20 9.79 -1.92
C GLY A 352 -12.49 8.73 -3.00
N GLY A 353 -13.53 8.97 -3.80
CA GLY A 353 -13.99 8.18 -4.98
C GLY A 353 -15.13 8.93 -5.72
N PHE A 354 -15.75 8.42 -6.81
CA PHE A 354 -16.49 9.28 -7.77
C PHE A 354 -18.05 9.26 -8.02
N PHE A 355 -18.95 8.25 -7.81
CA PHE A 355 -20.39 8.35 -8.24
C PHE A 355 -21.49 7.69 -7.37
N ALA A 356 -22.44 8.46 -6.82
CA ALA A 356 -23.82 8.03 -6.47
C ALA A 356 -24.77 9.26 -6.41
N LYS A 357 -26.09 9.13 -6.66
CA LYS A 357 -27.01 10.26 -6.36
C LYS A 357 -27.05 10.45 -4.85
N VAL A 358 -26.51 11.56 -4.37
CA VAL A 358 -26.58 11.98 -2.97
C VAL A 358 -28.04 11.95 -2.49
N PRO A 359 -28.38 11.20 -1.42
CA PRO A 359 -29.75 11.14 -0.93
C PRO A 359 -30.24 12.51 -0.44
N GLU A 360 -31.55 12.74 -0.49
CA GLU A 360 -32.15 14.05 -0.25
C GLU A 360 -32.00 14.50 1.21
N GLU A 361 -31.74 15.80 1.45
CA GLU A 361 -31.43 16.31 2.78
C GLU A 361 -32.57 16.07 3.78
N GLY A 362 -32.21 15.67 5.00
CA GLY A 362 -33.16 15.27 6.04
C GLY A 362 -33.72 13.85 5.88
N THR A 363 -33.42 13.11 4.81
CA THR A 363 -33.81 11.69 4.71
C THR A 363 -32.99 10.80 5.66
N PRO A 364 -33.56 9.67 6.13
CA PRO A 364 -32.81 8.65 6.87
C PRO A 364 -31.63 8.09 6.06
N GLU A 365 -31.80 7.99 4.74
CA GLU A 365 -30.82 7.50 3.79
C GLU A 365 -29.66 8.48 3.65
N ARG A 366 -29.94 9.80 3.65
CA ARG A 366 -28.92 10.86 3.77
C ARG A 366 -28.18 10.74 5.11
N ALA A 367 -28.90 10.63 6.22
CA ALA A 367 -28.27 10.51 7.54
C ALA A 367 -27.36 9.28 7.64
N PHE A 368 -27.72 8.16 7.01
CA PHE A 368 -26.87 6.97 6.91
C PHE A 368 -25.68 7.17 5.95
N TRP A 369 -25.89 7.76 4.77
CA TRP A 369 -24.84 8.08 3.79
C TRP A 369 -23.78 9.05 4.36
N GLU A 370 -24.22 10.03 5.15
CA GLU A 370 -23.34 10.97 5.86
C GLU A 370 -22.40 10.30 6.87
N THR A 371 -22.62 9.02 7.23
CA THR A 371 -21.69 8.27 8.07
C THR A 371 -20.51 7.64 7.32
N SER A 372 -20.34 7.83 6.01
CA SER A 372 -19.15 7.38 5.24
C SER A 372 -17.83 8.00 5.73
N CYS A 373 -16.65 7.49 5.31
CA CYS A 373 -15.34 7.90 5.88
C CYS A 373 -14.81 9.27 5.47
N LEU A 374 -15.58 10.08 4.74
CA LEU A 374 -15.18 11.45 4.39
C LEU A 374 -15.17 12.36 5.64
N PRO A 375 -14.09 13.10 5.91
CA PRO A 375 -14.06 14.13 6.94
C PRO A 375 -15.16 15.17 6.74
N GLY A 376 -15.77 15.67 7.82
CA GLY A 376 -16.95 16.55 7.75
C GLY A 376 -16.77 17.86 6.96
N LYS A 377 -15.53 18.31 6.72
CA LYS A 377 -15.22 19.48 5.88
C LYS A 377 -15.02 19.16 4.38
N GLN A 378 -14.90 17.89 4.02
CA GLN A 378 -14.67 17.39 2.65
C GLN A 378 -15.93 16.78 2.03
N LYS A 379 -17.06 16.79 2.75
CA LYS A 379 -18.39 16.47 2.22
C LYS A 379 -18.95 17.65 1.43
N VAL A 380 -18.22 18.14 0.43
CA VAL A 380 -18.59 19.34 -0.32
C VAL A 380 -19.90 19.07 -1.07
N HIS A 381 -20.89 19.96 -0.90
CA HIS A 381 -22.17 19.89 -1.60
C HIS A 381 -21.99 20.43 -3.02
N ASP A 382 -21.42 19.61 -3.90
CA ASP A 382 -21.34 19.89 -5.33
C ASP A 382 -22.73 19.66 -5.98
N PRO A 383 -23.31 20.66 -6.67
CA PRO A 383 -24.62 20.53 -7.32
C PRO A 383 -24.61 19.64 -8.57
N ASP A 384 -23.46 19.46 -9.22
CA ASP A 384 -23.31 18.65 -10.45
C ASP A 384 -22.75 17.24 -10.16
N GLY A 385 -22.30 16.99 -8.93
CA GLY A 385 -22.61 15.75 -8.20
C GLY A 385 -21.81 14.49 -8.58
N VAL A 386 -20.50 14.49 -8.27
CA VAL A 386 -19.59 13.37 -8.57
C VAL A 386 -18.71 13.05 -7.34
N PHE A 387 -19.19 12.22 -6.39
CA PHE A 387 -18.33 11.48 -5.44
C PHE A 387 -18.94 10.09 -5.05
N LEU A 388 -18.11 9.01 -5.05
CA LEU A 388 -18.45 7.64 -4.58
C LEU A 388 -18.30 7.70 -3.06
N MET A 389 -19.31 7.22 -2.37
CA MET A 389 -19.24 5.89 -1.77
C MET A 389 -20.67 5.41 -1.57
N LEU A 390 -21.03 4.28 -2.20
CA LEU A 390 -22.00 3.39 -1.56
C LEU A 390 -21.33 2.90 -0.26
N GLY A 391 -22.10 2.82 0.84
CA GLY A 391 -21.53 2.69 2.18
C GLY A 391 -20.96 1.29 2.46
N PRO A 392 -21.66 0.44 3.21
CA PRO A 392 -21.38 -1.00 3.14
C PRO A 392 -21.79 -1.53 1.75
N PRO A 393 -21.34 -2.72 1.33
CA PRO A 393 -22.08 -3.56 0.42
C PRO A 393 -23.42 -4.01 1.06
N VAL A 394 -24.36 -3.07 1.13
CA VAL A 394 -25.68 -3.37 0.58
C VAL A 394 -25.41 -3.71 -0.88
N ILE A 395 -25.45 -5.01 -1.16
CA ILE A 395 -25.39 -5.68 -2.46
C ILE A 395 -25.59 -4.69 -3.62
N ILE A 396 -24.53 -4.39 -4.36
CA ILE A 396 -24.66 -3.73 -5.66
C ILE A 396 -25.24 -4.75 -6.63
N LYS A 397 -26.57 -4.87 -6.60
CA LYS A 397 -27.25 -5.14 -7.87
C LYS A 397 -26.87 -4.01 -8.81
N GLN A 398 -26.53 -4.36 -10.05
CA GLN A 398 -26.05 -3.40 -11.05
C GLN A 398 -26.97 -2.17 -11.19
N ASP A 399 -28.26 -2.35 -10.90
CA ASP A 399 -29.30 -1.37 -10.51
C ASP A 399 -28.80 -0.05 -9.88
N GLY A 400 -27.75 -0.08 -9.05
CA GLY A 400 -27.23 1.09 -8.31
C GLY A 400 -26.02 1.81 -8.92
N LEU A 401 -25.27 1.18 -9.83
CA LEU A 401 -24.11 1.76 -10.50
C LEU A 401 -24.53 2.23 -11.90
N PRO A 402 -24.36 3.51 -12.28
CA PRO A 402 -24.72 3.96 -13.63
C PRO A 402 -24.09 3.10 -14.72
N GLU A 403 -24.87 2.76 -15.75
CA GLU A 403 -24.54 1.77 -16.79
C GLU A 403 -23.14 1.97 -17.40
N HIS A 404 -22.76 3.22 -17.67
CA HIS A 404 -21.47 3.55 -18.26
C HIS A 404 -20.28 3.43 -17.30
N TYR A 405 -20.48 3.24 -15.99
CA TYR A 405 -19.42 2.84 -15.05
C TYR A 405 -19.30 1.33 -14.87
N GLN A 406 -20.31 0.55 -15.25
CA GLN A 406 -20.30 -0.92 -15.10
C GLN A 406 -19.26 -1.60 -16.01
N GLN A 407 -18.74 -0.91 -17.02
CA GLN A 407 -17.70 -1.43 -17.93
C GLN A 407 -16.28 -1.44 -17.32
N PHE A 408 -16.01 -0.68 -16.26
CA PHE A 408 -14.66 -0.56 -15.70
C PHE A 408 -14.42 -1.54 -14.55
N GLN A 409 -13.26 -2.19 -14.56
CA GLN A 409 -12.89 -3.26 -13.63
C GLN A 409 -12.94 -2.83 -12.15
N ILE A 410 -12.44 -1.63 -11.83
CA ILE A 410 -12.32 -1.16 -10.44
C ILE A 410 -13.66 -0.90 -9.72
N TRP A 411 -14.80 -0.95 -10.42
CA TRP A 411 -16.13 -0.78 -9.81
C TRP A 411 -16.99 -2.06 -9.80
N GLN A 412 -16.41 -3.22 -10.12
CA GLN A 412 -17.07 -4.50 -9.86
C GLN A 412 -17.09 -4.82 -8.37
N ASP A 413 -18.17 -5.46 -7.92
CA ASP A 413 -18.45 -5.80 -6.52
C ASP A 413 -17.67 -7.02 -6.00
N HIS A 414 -17.03 -7.76 -6.90
CA HIS A 414 -16.17 -8.90 -6.65
C HIS A 414 -14.91 -8.84 -7.52
N LYS A 415 -13.86 -9.57 -7.12
CA LYS A 415 -12.65 -9.78 -7.93
C LYS A 415 -12.60 -11.24 -8.42
N PRO A 416 -12.03 -11.53 -9.61
CA PRO A 416 -11.71 -12.90 -10.00
C PRO A 416 -10.61 -13.44 -9.07
N ALA A 417 -10.53 -14.76 -8.90
CA ALA A 417 -9.49 -15.36 -8.05
C ALA A 417 -8.06 -15.17 -8.63
N GLU A 418 -7.96 -15.04 -9.95
CA GLU A 418 -6.73 -14.87 -10.72
C GLU A 418 -6.90 -13.75 -11.77
N GLU A 419 -5.83 -13.01 -12.03
CA GLU A 419 -5.74 -12.11 -13.20
C GLU A 419 -4.42 -12.38 -13.94
N LEU A 420 -4.42 -12.26 -15.27
CA LEU A 420 -3.23 -12.38 -16.12
C LEU A 420 -3.32 -11.39 -17.28
N TYR A 421 -2.27 -10.61 -17.51
CA TYR A 421 -2.23 -9.59 -18.57
C TYR A 421 -0.93 -9.69 -19.39
N ASP A 422 -1.06 -9.54 -20.71
CA ASP A 422 0.04 -9.50 -21.68
C ASP A 422 0.42 -8.04 -21.94
N ILE A 423 1.28 -7.47 -21.09
CA ILE A 423 1.57 -6.02 -21.00
C ILE A 423 2.22 -5.45 -22.28
N GLU A 424 2.79 -6.31 -23.13
CA GLU A 424 3.30 -5.94 -24.46
C GLU A 424 2.16 -5.59 -25.44
N ASN A 425 0.97 -6.17 -25.24
CA ASN A 425 -0.20 -6.04 -26.14
C ASN A 425 -1.39 -5.34 -25.45
N ASP A 426 -1.42 -5.33 -24.13
CA ASP A 426 -2.44 -4.76 -23.24
C ASP A 426 -1.73 -3.96 -22.12
N PRO A 427 -1.02 -2.86 -22.44
CA PRO A 427 -0.22 -2.10 -21.47
C PRO A 427 -1.07 -1.41 -20.41
N GLU A 428 -2.37 -1.22 -20.69
CA GLU A 428 -3.36 -0.75 -19.73
C GLU A 428 -4.07 -1.89 -18.98
N GLU A 429 -3.62 -3.14 -18.99
CA GLU A 429 -4.11 -4.22 -18.11
C GLU A 429 -5.67 -4.31 -18.05
N ILE A 430 -6.32 -4.29 -19.22
CA ILE A 430 -7.79 -4.27 -19.37
C ILE A 430 -8.33 -5.70 -19.61
N ASN A 431 -7.56 -6.52 -20.32
CA ASN A 431 -8.01 -7.77 -20.91
C ASN A 431 -7.49 -8.96 -20.10
N ASN A 432 -8.20 -9.36 -19.04
CA ASN A 432 -7.79 -10.48 -18.18
C ASN A 432 -7.81 -11.82 -18.95
N LEU A 433 -6.61 -12.38 -19.19
CA LEU A 433 -6.34 -13.63 -19.90
C LEU A 433 -6.36 -14.87 -18.99
N ALA A 434 -6.67 -14.73 -17.69
CA ALA A 434 -6.53 -15.82 -16.73
C ALA A 434 -7.38 -17.06 -17.05
N ASP A 435 -8.52 -16.88 -17.71
CA ASP A 435 -9.41 -17.98 -18.11
C ASP A 435 -9.24 -18.44 -19.57
N ASP A 436 -8.27 -17.88 -20.31
CA ASP A 436 -7.95 -18.33 -21.67
C ASP A 436 -7.09 -19.62 -21.63
N PRO A 437 -7.56 -20.74 -22.23
CA PRO A 437 -6.78 -21.98 -22.32
C PRO A 437 -5.41 -21.82 -23.01
N ALA A 438 -5.24 -20.84 -23.91
CA ALA A 438 -3.98 -20.57 -24.58
C ALA A 438 -2.87 -20.08 -23.62
N TYR A 439 -3.25 -19.39 -22.54
CA TYR A 439 -2.34 -18.80 -21.56
C TYR A 439 -2.21 -19.62 -20.27
N SER A 440 -2.91 -20.76 -20.15
CA SER A 440 -2.93 -21.59 -18.93
C SER A 440 -1.53 -22.00 -18.44
N ASN A 441 -0.61 -22.37 -19.35
CA ASN A 441 0.77 -22.68 -18.99
C ASN A 441 1.52 -21.49 -18.38
N VAL A 442 1.29 -20.27 -18.91
CA VAL A 442 1.90 -19.03 -18.41
C VAL A 442 1.33 -18.67 -17.05
N LYS A 443 0.00 -18.81 -16.88
CA LYS A 443 -0.69 -18.62 -15.60
C LYS A 443 -0.14 -19.55 -14.52
N ASP A 444 0.00 -20.83 -14.84
CA ASP A 444 0.46 -21.84 -13.88
C ASP A 444 1.94 -21.68 -13.52
N GLU A 445 2.82 -21.33 -14.48
CA GLU A 445 4.22 -21.00 -14.21
C GLU A 445 4.35 -19.77 -13.29
N LEU A 446 3.62 -18.69 -13.60
CA LEU A 446 3.66 -17.46 -12.82
C LEU A 446 3.06 -17.63 -11.43
N ARG A 447 1.99 -18.42 -11.28
CA ARG A 447 1.47 -18.82 -9.96
C ARG A 447 2.52 -19.59 -9.16
N GLN A 448 3.22 -20.55 -9.79
CA GLN A 448 4.26 -21.31 -9.12
C GLN A 448 5.45 -20.43 -8.69
N LYS A 449 5.92 -19.51 -9.56
CA LYS A 449 6.98 -18.55 -9.25
C LYS A 449 6.58 -17.61 -8.10
N LEU A 450 5.35 -17.10 -8.12
CA LEU A 450 4.81 -16.24 -7.05
C LEU A 450 4.71 -16.99 -5.71
N PHE A 451 4.19 -18.22 -5.72
CA PHE A 451 4.06 -19.04 -4.51
C PHE A 451 5.43 -19.43 -3.94
N GLY A 452 6.41 -19.73 -4.80
CA GLY A 452 7.80 -19.93 -4.39
C GLY A 452 8.37 -18.72 -3.64
N TRP A 453 8.19 -17.51 -4.18
CA TRP A 453 8.60 -16.26 -3.52
C TRP A 453 7.88 -16.03 -2.18
N MET A 454 6.58 -16.34 -2.06
CA MET A 454 5.84 -16.23 -0.79
C MET A 454 6.41 -17.16 0.30
N ILE A 455 6.78 -18.39 -0.08
CA ILE A 455 7.39 -19.39 0.82
C ILE A 455 8.81 -18.96 1.22
N GLU A 456 9.63 -18.53 0.25
CA GLU A 456 11.00 -18.05 0.46
C GLU A 456 11.05 -16.84 1.40
N THR A 457 10.16 -15.86 1.18
CA THR A 457 10.10 -14.63 1.99
C THR A 457 9.33 -14.78 3.31
N ARG A 458 8.70 -15.93 3.57
CA ARG A 458 7.83 -16.18 4.73
C ARG A 458 6.74 -15.10 4.89
N ASP A 459 6.11 -14.76 3.77
CA ASP A 459 5.20 -13.61 3.61
C ASP A 459 4.06 -13.63 4.63
N LEU A 460 4.17 -12.75 5.63
CA LEU A 460 3.30 -12.69 6.80
C LEU A 460 1.84 -12.32 6.49
N GLY A 461 1.50 -11.80 5.30
CA GLY A 461 0.13 -11.40 4.98
C GLY A 461 -0.86 -12.56 4.84
N LEU A 462 -0.38 -13.81 4.86
CA LEU A 462 -1.22 -15.00 5.04
C LEU A 462 -1.51 -15.35 6.51
N ILE A 463 -1.00 -14.57 7.47
CA ILE A 463 -1.38 -14.66 8.89
C ILE A 463 -2.12 -13.35 9.22
N ASP A 464 -3.31 -13.44 9.82
CA ASP A 464 -4.13 -12.26 10.08
C ASP A 464 -3.54 -11.36 11.20
N GLU A 465 -3.72 -10.04 11.16
CA GLU A 465 -3.08 -9.10 12.10
C GLU A 465 -3.28 -9.40 13.60
N PRO A 466 -4.49 -9.79 14.07
CA PRO A 466 -4.68 -10.21 15.46
C PRO A 466 -3.94 -11.51 15.80
N GLU A 467 -3.83 -12.41 14.82
CA GLU A 467 -3.11 -13.69 14.93
C GLU A 467 -1.59 -13.48 14.89
N ILE A 468 -1.07 -12.55 14.07
CA ILE A 468 0.33 -12.10 14.13
C ILE A 468 0.62 -11.51 15.51
N ALA A 469 -0.24 -10.63 16.02
CA ALA A 469 -0.05 -9.99 17.32
C ALA A 469 -0.04 -11.01 18.46
N ALA A 470 -0.95 -12.00 18.45
CA ALA A 470 -0.97 -13.08 19.43
C ALA A 470 0.27 -13.99 19.30
N ARG A 471 0.61 -14.44 18.09
CA ARG A 471 1.81 -15.29 17.86
C ARG A 471 3.11 -14.55 18.16
N ALA A 472 3.13 -13.21 18.15
CA ALA A 472 4.31 -12.42 18.48
C ALA A 472 4.60 -12.33 19.99
N GLU A 473 3.67 -12.69 20.88
CA GLU A 473 3.86 -12.74 22.34
C GLU A 473 5.11 -13.54 22.72
N GLN A 474 5.21 -14.77 22.20
CA GLN A 474 6.37 -15.68 22.43
C GLN A 474 7.71 -15.13 21.89
N PHE A 475 7.67 -14.07 21.06
CA PHE A 475 8.81 -13.39 20.47
C PHE A 475 8.98 -11.95 20.98
N ASN A 476 8.43 -11.62 22.15
CA ASN A 476 8.48 -10.29 22.77
C ASN A 476 7.85 -9.16 21.91
N GLY A 477 6.81 -9.48 21.14
CA GLY A 477 6.07 -8.54 20.29
C GLY A 477 6.63 -8.34 18.88
N VAL A 478 7.68 -9.07 18.47
CA VAL A 478 8.34 -8.92 17.17
C VAL A 478 7.64 -9.75 16.07
N SER A 479 6.83 -9.11 15.24
CA SER A 479 6.03 -9.76 14.20
C SER A 479 6.86 -10.55 13.16
N HIS A 480 8.03 -10.05 12.74
CA HIS A 480 8.92 -10.74 11.80
C HIS A 480 9.28 -12.17 12.27
N ALA A 481 9.48 -12.35 13.59
CA ALA A 481 9.82 -13.66 14.15
C ALA A 481 8.68 -14.69 14.00
N VAL A 482 7.42 -14.26 13.87
CA VAL A 482 6.28 -15.15 13.58
C VAL A 482 6.43 -15.80 12.21
N GLY A 483 6.90 -15.05 11.20
CA GLY A 483 7.14 -15.56 9.85
C GLY A 483 8.38 -16.45 9.79
N ALA A 484 9.47 -16.01 10.44
CA ALA A 484 10.74 -16.74 10.50
C ALA A 484 10.62 -18.13 11.17
N HIS A 485 9.66 -18.32 12.09
CA HIS A 485 9.37 -19.61 12.74
C HIS A 485 8.06 -20.26 12.24
N CYS A 486 7.54 -19.86 11.07
CA CYS A 486 6.33 -20.44 10.48
C CYS A 486 6.68 -21.71 9.68
N ASP A 487 6.94 -22.81 10.39
CA ASP A 487 7.30 -24.12 9.79
C ASP A 487 6.23 -24.65 8.81
N ASN A 488 4.95 -24.35 9.06
CA ASN A 488 3.82 -24.82 8.27
C ASN A 488 3.28 -23.80 7.24
N TYR A 489 4.12 -22.86 6.79
CA TYR A 489 3.72 -21.80 5.85
C TYR A 489 3.07 -22.34 4.57
N GLU A 490 3.65 -23.37 3.95
CA GLU A 490 3.13 -23.99 2.72
C GLU A 490 1.67 -24.45 2.86
N ARG A 491 1.33 -25.09 3.98
CA ARG A 491 -0.04 -25.52 4.30
C ARG A 491 -1.01 -24.34 4.49
N ILE A 492 -0.54 -23.20 4.97
CA ILE A 492 -1.34 -21.97 5.07
C ILE A 492 -1.61 -21.44 3.66
N LEU A 493 -0.57 -21.34 2.81
CA LEU A 493 -0.66 -20.91 1.41
C LEU A 493 -1.57 -21.82 0.56
N GLU A 494 -1.45 -23.14 0.68
CA GLU A 494 -2.40 -24.09 0.06
C GLU A 494 -3.85 -23.76 0.44
N THR A 495 -4.10 -23.53 1.73
CA THR A 495 -5.45 -23.31 2.25
C THR A 495 -6.02 -21.97 1.79
N ALA A 496 -5.18 -20.95 1.70
CA ALA A 496 -5.52 -19.65 1.12
C ALA A 496 -5.81 -19.77 -0.39
N ASP A 497 -5.06 -20.61 -1.12
CA ASP A 497 -5.25 -20.79 -2.55
C ASP A 497 -6.56 -21.52 -2.89
N LEU A 498 -6.96 -22.53 -2.10
CA LEU A 498 -8.10 -23.45 -2.35
C LEU A 498 -9.35 -22.80 -2.96
N ALA A 499 -9.77 -21.62 -2.49
CA ALA A 499 -10.95 -20.91 -3.00
C ALA A 499 -10.92 -20.61 -4.51
N ARG A 500 -9.74 -20.61 -5.13
CA ARG A 500 -9.52 -20.51 -6.58
C ARG A 500 -10.16 -21.67 -7.36
N LEU A 501 -10.35 -22.83 -6.74
CA LEU A 501 -10.91 -24.04 -7.36
C LEU A 501 -12.45 -24.07 -7.38
N GLY A 502 -13.12 -23.01 -6.92
CA GLY A 502 -14.58 -22.95 -6.89
C GLY A 502 -15.21 -24.01 -5.99
N ASP A 503 -16.35 -24.56 -6.41
CA ASP A 503 -17.12 -25.56 -5.66
C ASP A 503 -16.31 -26.82 -5.27
N GLU A 504 -15.31 -27.21 -6.06
CA GLU A 504 -14.49 -28.40 -5.79
C GLU A 504 -13.72 -28.29 -4.45
N ALA A 505 -13.41 -27.06 -4.02
CA ALA A 505 -12.69 -26.82 -2.78
C ALA A 505 -13.56 -26.95 -1.51
N LYS A 506 -14.90 -26.92 -1.62
CA LYS A 506 -15.81 -26.76 -0.46
C LYS A 506 -15.60 -27.82 0.62
N GLU A 507 -15.48 -29.10 0.24
CA GLU A 507 -15.30 -30.19 1.20
C GLU A 507 -13.88 -30.24 1.78
N GLU A 508 -12.85 -29.77 1.05
CA GLU A 508 -11.49 -29.68 1.59
C GLU A 508 -11.33 -28.50 2.57
N LEU A 509 -11.87 -27.33 2.22
CA LEU A 509 -11.99 -26.20 3.15
C LEU A 509 -12.76 -26.61 4.41
N ALA A 510 -13.88 -27.32 4.26
CA ALA A 510 -14.71 -27.77 5.38
C ALA A 510 -14.01 -28.80 6.30
N LYS A 511 -12.99 -29.53 5.84
CA LYS A 511 -12.09 -30.34 6.69
C LYS A 511 -11.07 -29.46 7.42
N ARG A 512 -10.48 -28.48 6.74
CA ARG A 512 -9.45 -27.58 7.28
C ARG A 512 -9.98 -26.63 8.38
N LEU A 513 -11.31 -26.51 8.54
CA LEU A 513 -11.95 -25.96 9.75
C LEU A 513 -11.54 -26.67 11.05
N GLY A 514 -11.07 -27.92 11.00
CA GLY A 514 -10.59 -28.70 12.15
C GLY A 514 -9.07 -28.75 12.31
N ASP A 515 -8.30 -27.98 11.54
CA ASP A 515 -6.83 -28.01 11.61
C ASP A 515 -6.30 -27.43 12.94
N PRO A 516 -5.24 -27.98 13.56
CA PRO A 516 -4.64 -27.42 14.77
C PRO A 516 -4.17 -25.96 14.63
N ASP A 517 -3.72 -25.51 13.44
CA ASP A 517 -3.24 -24.15 13.22
C ASP A 517 -4.39 -23.17 12.89
N SER A 518 -4.46 -22.07 13.64
CA SER A 518 -5.47 -21.02 13.52
C SER A 518 -5.44 -20.24 12.21
N ALA A 519 -4.30 -20.07 11.55
CA ALA A 519 -4.21 -19.47 10.22
C ALA A 519 -4.75 -20.41 9.14
N VAL A 520 -4.56 -21.74 9.28
CA VAL A 520 -5.22 -22.73 8.42
C VAL A 520 -6.74 -22.68 8.61
N ARG A 521 -7.24 -22.67 9.86
CA ARG A 521 -8.68 -22.50 10.13
C ARG A 521 -9.23 -21.17 9.60
N PHE A 522 -8.48 -20.07 9.75
CA PHE A 522 -8.86 -18.75 9.24
C PHE A 522 -9.04 -18.75 7.72
N TRP A 523 -8.09 -19.32 6.96
CA TRP A 523 -8.21 -19.45 5.51
C TRP A 523 -9.27 -20.47 5.09
N ALA A 524 -9.56 -21.50 5.89
CA ALA A 524 -10.69 -22.38 5.65
C ALA A 524 -12.05 -21.63 5.71
N VAL A 525 -12.26 -20.78 6.74
CA VAL A 525 -13.47 -19.95 6.85
C VAL A 525 -13.52 -18.88 5.76
N THR A 526 -12.40 -18.18 5.53
CA THR A 526 -12.28 -17.12 4.51
C THR A 526 -12.44 -17.67 3.09
N GLY A 527 -11.97 -18.89 2.84
CA GLY A 527 -12.18 -19.62 1.60
C GLY A 527 -13.64 -19.99 1.39
N LEU A 528 -14.34 -20.50 2.41
CA LEU A 528 -15.78 -20.74 2.33
C LEU A 528 -16.57 -19.45 2.10
N CYS A 529 -16.19 -18.33 2.72
CA CYS A 529 -16.76 -17.00 2.43
C CYS A 529 -16.55 -16.58 0.97
N SER A 530 -15.41 -16.96 0.39
CA SER A 530 -15.05 -16.69 -1.01
C SER A 530 -15.84 -17.50 -2.03
N LEU A 531 -16.46 -18.61 -1.61
CA LEU A 531 -17.28 -19.49 -2.44
C LEU A 531 -18.80 -19.23 -2.29
N GLY A 532 -19.16 -18.10 -1.67
CA GLY A 532 -20.53 -17.70 -1.41
C GLY A 532 -21.07 -18.14 -0.03
N VAL A 533 -22.16 -17.50 0.38
CA VAL A 533 -22.75 -17.72 1.71
C VAL A 533 -23.90 -18.71 1.61
N GLU A 534 -23.73 -19.87 2.25
CA GLU A 534 -24.68 -20.99 2.25
C GLU A 534 -25.17 -21.29 3.67
N ARG A 535 -26.49 -21.40 3.84
CA ARG A 535 -27.08 -21.75 5.16
C ARG A 535 -26.66 -23.12 5.68
N ALA A 536 -26.31 -24.06 4.79
CA ALA A 536 -25.79 -25.38 5.16
C ALA A 536 -24.37 -25.34 5.77
N VAL A 537 -23.61 -24.26 5.56
CA VAL A 537 -22.26 -24.08 6.11
C VAL A 537 -22.30 -23.50 7.53
N ILE A 538 -23.39 -22.81 7.92
CA ILE A 538 -23.55 -22.18 9.24
C ILE A 538 -23.38 -23.20 10.37
N GLU A 539 -23.97 -24.39 10.25
CA GLU A 539 -23.83 -25.45 11.28
C GLU A 539 -22.38 -25.90 11.49
N ARG A 540 -21.53 -25.81 10.46
CA ARG A 540 -20.08 -26.12 10.55
C ARG A 540 -19.26 -24.95 11.12
N LEU A 541 -19.75 -23.71 10.99
CA LEU A 541 -19.04 -22.49 11.44
C LEU A 541 -19.47 -22.01 12.83
N SER A 542 -20.68 -22.30 13.29
CA SER A 542 -21.15 -21.93 14.63
C SER A 542 -20.20 -22.36 15.77
N PRO A 543 -19.58 -23.56 15.76
CA PRO A 543 -18.59 -23.94 16.78
C PRO A 543 -17.31 -23.08 16.78
N LEU A 544 -16.98 -22.43 15.65
CA LEU A 544 -15.80 -21.57 15.52
C LEU A 544 -16.02 -20.15 16.05
N LEU A 545 -17.25 -19.75 16.38
CA LEU A 545 -17.51 -18.49 17.07
C LEU A 545 -16.75 -18.43 18.42
N ASP A 546 -16.60 -19.57 19.09
CA ASP A 546 -15.85 -19.74 20.34
C ASP A 546 -14.37 -20.13 20.13
N ASP A 547 -13.85 -20.18 18.89
CA ASP A 547 -12.46 -20.59 18.60
C ASP A 547 -11.45 -19.78 19.42
N PRO A 548 -10.38 -20.38 19.99
CA PRO A 548 -9.36 -19.64 20.74
C PRO A 548 -8.72 -18.48 19.97
N SER A 549 -8.61 -18.56 18.63
CA SER A 549 -8.16 -17.44 17.80
C SER A 549 -9.28 -16.43 17.59
N ILE A 550 -8.98 -15.16 17.88
CA ILE A 550 -9.89 -14.05 17.59
C ILE A 550 -10.11 -13.90 16.08
N SER A 551 -9.11 -14.18 15.25
CA SER A 551 -9.23 -14.09 13.78
C SER A 551 -10.16 -15.15 13.21
N VAL A 552 -10.08 -16.41 13.67
CA VAL A 552 -10.99 -17.49 13.23
C VAL A 552 -12.43 -17.19 13.65
N SER A 553 -12.62 -16.79 14.90
CA SER A 553 -13.91 -16.43 15.49
C SER A 553 -14.56 -15.21 14.81
N LEU A 554 -13.79 -14.17 14.49
CA LEU A 554 -14.28 -13.02 13.72
C LEU A 554 -14.61 -13.39 12.27
N ALA A 555 -13.83 -14.27 11.62
CA ALA A 555 -14.12 -14.72 10.25
C ALA A 555 -15.43 -15.54 10.21
N ALA A 556 -15.66 -16.41 11.20
CA ALA A 556 -16.93 -17.12 11.36
C ALA A 556 -18.08 -16.13 11.66
N GLY A 557 -17.80 -15.11 12.48
CA GLY A 557 -18.73 -14.01 12.77
C GLY A 557 -19.19 -13.25 11.52
N ASP A 558 -18.28 -12.76 10.67
CA ASP A 558 -18.63 -12.05 9.43
C ASP A 558 -19.41 -12.95 8.46
N TYR A 559 -19.06 -14.25 8.35
CA TYR A 559 -19.86 -15.21 7.57
C TYR A 559 -21.30 -15.31 8.07
N LEU A 560 -21.51 -15.42 9.39
CA LEU A 560 -22.86 -15.52 9.96
C LEU A 560 -23.65 -14.22 9.86
N VAL A 561 -23.01 -13.04 9.97
CA VAL A 561 -23.69 -11.77 9.72
C VAL A 561 -24.11 -11.67 8.25
N ARG A 562 -23.23 -12.01 7.29
CA ARG A 562 -23.57 -12.07 5.84
C ARG A 562 -24.69 -13.07 5.54
N ALA A 563 -24.84 -14.12 6.34
CA ALA A 563 -25.91 -15.12 6.21
C ALA A 563 -27.27 -14.65 6.77
N GLY A 564 -27.32 -13.49 7.41
CA GLY A 564 -28.49 -12.94 8.11
C GLY A 564 -28.63 -13.40 9.57
N GLU A 565 -27.73 -14.27 10.06
CA GLU A 565 -27.77 -14.85 11.41
C GLU A 565 -26.92 -14.07 12.43
N GLY A 566 -26.73 -12.77 12.19
CA GLY A 566 -25.79 -11.92 12.95
C GLY A 566 -26.02 -11.89 14.48
N ALA A 567 -27.25 -12.16 14.95
CA ALA A 567 -27.53 -12.29 16.38
C ALA A 567 -26.70 -13.40 17.07
N LEU A 568 -26.32 -14.46 16.34
CA LEU A 568 -25.45 -15.52 16.84
C LEU A 568 -23.97 -15.08 16.94
N ALA A 569 -23.55 -14.15 16.07
CA ALA A 569 -22.16 -13.68 16.01
C ALA A 569 -21.79 -12.67 17.10
N LEU A 570 -22.76 -12.14 17.86
CA LEU A 570 -22.55 -11.10 18.87
C LEU A 570 -21.39 -11.39 19.85
N PRO A 571 -21.24 -12.61 20.44
CA PRO A 571 -20.15 -12.88 21.39
C PRO A 571 -18.76 -12.82 20.74
N ALA A 572 -18.63 -13.22 19.47
CA ALA A 572 -17.36 -13.16 18.74
C ALA A 572 -16.91 -11.71 18.49
N PHE A 573 -17.85 -10.84 18.10
CA PHE A 573 -17.60 -9.41 17.93
C PHE A 573 -17.34 -8.71 19.27
N GLU A 574 -18.10 -9.00 20.33
CA GLU A 574 -17.88 -8.46 21.67
C GLU A 574 -16.50 -8.82 22.21
N ARG A 575 -16.11 -10.11 22.13
CA ARG A 575 -14.79 -10.61 22.54
C ARG A 575 -13.63 -9.90 21.82
N ALA A 576 -13.79 -9.60 20.53
CA ALA A 576 -12.80 -8.87 19.76
C ALA A 576 -12.74 -7.37 20.12
N LEU A 577 -13.90 -6.72 20.33
CA LEU A 577 -13.99 -5.32 20.73
C LEU A 577 -13.42 -5.07 22.14
N SER A 578 -13.57 -6.02 23.05
CA SER A 578 -12.96 -5.96 24.39
C SER A 578 -11.45 -6.24 24.42
N SER A 579 -10.85 -6.74 23.33
CA SER A 579 -9.43 -7.16 23.28
C SER A 579 -8.45 -6.01 23.54
N ASP A 580 -7.27 -6.31 24.09
CA ASP A 580 -6.13 -5.38 24.18
C ASP A 580 -5.42 -5.21 22.83
N ILE A 581 -5.62 -6.14 21.89
CA ILE A 581 -5.05 -6.06 20.55
C ILE A 581 -5.89 -5.08 19.71
N LEU A 582 -5.34 -3.89 19.42
CA LEU A 582 -6.00 -2.87 18.59
C LEU A 582 -6.44 -3.42 17.23
N TRP A 583 -5.66 -4.33 16.63
CA TRP A 583 -5.99 -4.95 15.35
C TRP A 583 -7.22 -5.88 15.43
N ALA A 584 -7.50 -6.51 16.58
CA ALA A 584 -8.75 -7.25 16.79
C ALA A 584 -9.96 -6.31 16.82
N ARG A 585 -9.84 -5.18 17.54
CA ARG A 585 -10.86 -4.12 17.61
C ARG A 585 -11.11 -3.52 16.21
N LEU A 586 -10.03 -3.20 15.48
CA LEU A 586 -10.09 -2.73 14.10
C LEU A 586 -10.74 -3.76 13.17
N ARG A 587 -10.40 -5.05 13.28
CA ARG A 587 -10.94 -6.09 12.39
C ARG A 587 -12.43 -6.34 12.61
N ALA A 588 -12.87 -6.34 13.87
CA ALA A 588 -14.29 -6.36 14.24
C ALA A 588 -15.03 -5.15 13.63
N GLY A 589 -14.49 -3.94 13.79
CA GLY A 589 -15.04 -2.74 13.16
C GLY A 589 -15.01 -2.76 11.63
N ALA A 590 -13.96 -3.32 11.02
CA ALA A 590 -13.81 -3.40 9.58
C ALA A 590 -14.88 -4.30 8.95
N TYR A 591 -15.09 -5.50 9.48
CA TYR A 591 -16.16 -6.39 8.99
C TYR A 591 -17.55 -5.73 9.10
N LEU A 592 -17.86 -5.08 10.23
CA LEU A 592 -19.13 -4.35 10.40
C LEU A 592 -19.23 -3.04 9.58
N SER A 593 -18.11 -2.44 9.18
CA SER A 593 -18.09 -1.32 8.23
C SER A 593 -18.70 -1.72 6.89
N TYR A 594 -18.62 -3.00 6.53
CA TYR A 594 -19.14 -3.56 5.29
C TYR A 594 -20.49 -4.27 5.39
N ARG A 595 -21.19 -4.23 6.54
CA ARG A 595 -22.53 -4.82 6.70
C ARG A 595 -23.63 -3.82 6.38
N SER A 596 -24.65 -4.22 5.62
CA SER A 596 -25.83 -3.42 5.22
C SER A 596 -26.66 -2.91 6.40
N ARG A 597 -27.65 -2.03 6.14
CA ARG A 597 -28.54 -1.53 7.20
C ARG A 597 -29.26 -2.67 7.92
N GLU A 598 -29.74 -3.66 7.17
CA GLU A 598 -30.47 -4.83 7.69
C GLU A 598 -29.52 -5.74 8.50
N GLU A 599 -28.35 -6.09 7.95
CA GLU A 599 -27.32 -6.88 8.65
C GLU A 599 -26.81 -6.20 9.93
N LEU A 600 -26.87 -4.86 10.03
CA LEU A 600 -26.52 -4.12 11.24
C LEU A 600 -27.64 -4.01 12.27
N GLN A 601 -28.90 -4.31 11.97
CA GLN A 601 -29.96 -4.25 12.99
C GLN A 601 -29.73 -5.23 14.16
N PRO A 602 -29.32 -6.50 13.93
CA PRO A 602 -28.93 -7.41 15.01
C PRO A 602 -27.71 -6.95 15.82
N MET A 603 -26.86 -6.06 15.29
CA MET A 603 -25.62 -5.61 15.93
C MET A 603 -25.84 -4.58 17.06
N LYS A 604 -27.07 -4.12 17.28
CA LYS A 604 -27.42 -3.13 18.33
C LYS A 604 -26.84 -3.42 19.72
N PRO A 605 -26.77 -4.68 20.21
CA PRO A 605 -26.17 -4.99 21.51
C PRO A 605 -24.66 -4.69 21.61
N LEU A 606 -23.95 -4.51 20.50
CA LEU A 606 -22.51 -4.20 20.49
C LEU A 606 -22.20 -2.73 20.84
N ILE A 607 -23.19 -1.83 20.92
CA ILE A 607 -22.95 -0.40 21.17
C ILE A 607 -22.10 -0.17 22.45
N PRO A 608 -22.39 -0.76 23.62
CA PRO A 608 -21.55 -0.56 24.82
C PRO A 608 -20.13 -1.15 24.70
N ALA A 609 -19.94 -2.18 23.87
CA ALA A 609 -18.62 -2.73 23.58
C ALA A 609 -17.83 -1.84 22.60
N LEU A 610 -18.53 -1.22 21.64
CA LEU A 610 -17.98 -0.19 20.76
C LEU A 610 -17.59 1.07 21.54
N GLU A 611 -18.45 1.57 22.44
CA GLU A 611 -18.15 2.70 23.34
C GLU A 611 -16.89 2.45 24.18
N GLN A 612 -16.73 1.23 24.72
CA GLN A 612 -15.50 0.84 25.43
C GLN A 612 -14.30 0.78 24.47
N ALA A 613 -14.43 0.11 23.32
CA ALA A 613 -13.38 -0.01 22.31
C ALA A 613 -12.93 1.36 21.72
N ILE A 614 -13.81 2.36 21.69
CA ILE A 614 -13.54 3.74 21.26
C ILE A 614 -12.67 4.51 22.26
N ASN A 615 -12.78 4.22 23.56
CA ASN A 615 -12.06 4.92 24.62
C ASN A 615 -10.80 4.16 25.11
N LYS A 616 -10.59 2.92 24.65
CA LYS A 616 -9.52 2.03 25.09
C LYS A 616 -8.20 2.31 24.36
N GLN A 617 -7.17 2.74 25.08
CA GLN A 617 -5.92 3.28 24.53
C GLN A 617 -4.84 2.21 24.24
N GLU A 618 -5.02 0.99 24.74
CA GLU A 618 -4.08 -0.13 24.62
C GLU A 618 -3.89 -0.53 23.14
N MET A 619 -2.74 -0.18 22.56
CA MET A 619 -2.51 -0.31 21.12
C MET A 619 -2.07 -1.71 20.69
N PHE A 620 -1.44 -2.47 21.58
CA PHE A 620 -0.89 -3.79 21.31
C PHE A 620 -0.99 -4.69 22.56
N GLY A 621 -0.61 -5.96 22.41
CA GLY A 621 -0.41 -6.85 23.56
C GLY A 621 0.67 -6.33 24.53
N PRO A 622 0.63 -6.74 25.81
CA PRO A 622 1.48 -6.18 26.87
C PRO A 622 2.98 -6.19 26.55
N GLU A 623 3.46 -7.23 25.86
CA GLU A 623 4.86 -7.49 25.52
C GLU A 623 5.37 -6.43 24.54
N HIS A 624 4.54 -6.05 23.56
CA HIS A 624 4.85 -5.01 22.59
C HIS A 624 4.87 -3.64 23.27
N ASN A 625 3.86 -3.34 24.12
CA ASN A 625 3.81 -2.07 24.87
C ASN A 625 5.06 -1.91 25.77
N ALA A 626 5.51 -2.98 26.43
CA ALA A 626 6.72 -2.99 27.24
C ALA A 626 8.01 -2.69 26.42
N GLN A 627 8.07 -3.09 25.14
CA GLN A 627 9.17 -2.67 24.26
C GLN A 627 9.07 -1.20 23.85
N LEU A 628 7.87 -0.61 23.74
CA LEU A 628 7.73 0.82 23.44
C LEU A 628 8.24 1.69 24.60
N GLU A 629 7.88 1.34 25.83
CA GLU A 629 8.37 2.00 27.05
C GLU A 629 9.88 1.85 27.21
N LYS A 630 10.40 0.61 27.10
CA LYS A 630 11.82 0.30 27.30
C LYS A 630 12.76 1.04 26.36
N ASN A 631 12.39 1.18 25.09
CA ASN A 631 13.28 1.68 24.04
C ASN A 631 13.03 3.18 23.72
N ASN A 632 12.25 3.90 24.54
CA ASN A 632 11.97 5.34 24.39
C ASN A 632 11.46 5.71 22.99
N TYR A 633 10.60 4.87 22.41
CA TYR A 633 10.08 5.06 21.05
C TYR A 633 9.01 6.15 21.00
N THR A 634 9.40 7.36 20.56
CA THR A 634 8.45 8.42 20.24
C THR A 634 7.83 8.17 18.86
N SER A 635 6.49 8.14 18.77
CA SER A 635 5.81 7.94 17.48
C SER A 635 4.59 8.84 17.31
N GLY A 636 4.58 9.65 16.24
CA GLY A 636 3.37 10.36 15.78
C GLY A 636 2.29 9.40 15.27
N LEU A 637 2.71 8.18 14.92
CA LEU A 637 1.86 7.05 14.54
C LEU A 637 0.80 6.70 15.60
N GLY A 638 1.07 6.98 16.89
CA GLY A 638 0.10 6.78 17.98
C GLY A 638 -1.22 7.53 17.73
N GLY A 639 -1.13 8.84 17.50
CA GLY A 639 -2.30 9.69 17.22
C GLY A 639 -2.94 9.40 15.87
N GLN A 640 -2.16 8.99 14.86
CA GLN A 640 -2.71 8.55 13.57
C GLN A 640 -3.55 7.27 13.70
N ARG A 641 -3.08 6.28 14.47
CA ARG A 641 -3.81 5.02 14.72
C ARG A 641 -5.06 5.19 15.54
N ASP A 642 -5.03 6.01 16.60
CA ASP A 642 -6.27 6.36 17.31
C ASP A 642 -7.26 6.98 16.32
N GLY A 643 -6.83 7.98 15.54
CA GLY A 643 -7.63 8.56 14.46
C GLY A 643 -8.26 7.53 13.50
N ILE A 644 -7.50 6.55 13.04
CA ILE A 644 -8.00 5.49 12.13
C ILE A 644 -8.98 4.57 12.86
N VAL A 645 -8.56 3.91 13.92
CA VAL A 645 -9.37 2.84 14.53
C VAL A 645 -10.60 3.44 15.22
N ARG A 646 -10.44 4.55 15.93
CA ARG A 646 -11.53 5.24 16.61
C ARG A 646 -12.43 5.99 15.64
N VAL A 647 -11.91 7.02 14.97
CA VAL A 647 -12.72 7.98 14.20
C VAL A 647 -13.02 7.47 12.79
N TRP A 648 -12.13 6.69 12.17
CA TRP A 648 -12.37 6.16 10.83
C TRP A 648 -13.17 4.85 10.85
N VAL A 649 -13.16 4.07 11.94
CA VAL A 649 -13.87 2.79 12.03
C VAL A 649 -14.89 2.70 13.16
N LEU A 650 -14.48 2.69 14.43
CA LEU A 650 -15.36 2.29 15.54
C LEU A 650 -16.50 3.28 15.81
N GLU A 651 -16.22 4.58 15.91
CA GLU A 651 -17.26 5.62 16.07
C GLU A 651 -18.25 5.61 14.89
N ARG A 652 -17.77 5.27 13.70
CA ARG A 652 -18.57 5.16 12.47
C ARG A 652 -19.46 3.92 12.43
N VAL A 653 -18.93 2.76 12.80
CA VAL A 653 -19.71 1.51 12.91
C VAL A 653 -20.81 1.68 13.96
N MET A 654 -20.48 2.24 15.12
CA MET A 654 -21.44 2.57 16.17
C MET A 654 -22.55 3.48 15.64
N LYS A 655 -22.20 4.59 14.96
CA LYS A 655 -23.18 5.50 14.37
C LYS A 655 -24.07 4.83 13.31
N ARG A 656 -23.53 3.89 12.53
CA ARG A 656 -24.28 3.13 11.52
C ARG A 656 -25.27 2.13 12.14
N ILE A 657 -24.89 1.50 13.26
CA ILE A 657 -25.76 0.62 14.04
C ILE A 657 -26.88 1.40 14.75
N GLU A 658 -26.59 2.61 15.26
CA GLU A 658 -27.63 3.50 15.78
C GLU A 658 -28.68 3.85 14.70
N LEU A 659 -28.23 4.15 13.48
CA LEU A 659 -29.10 4.56 12.37
C LEU A 659 -29.83 3.41 11.66
N SER A 660 -29.36 2.17 11.78
CA SER A 660 -30.13 0.99 11.39
C SER A 660 -31.27 0.70 12.37
N ALA A 661 -31.08 0.98 13.65
CA ALA A 661 -31.98 0.59 14.73
C ALA A 661 -33.17 1.53 15.01
N ASN A 662 -33.42 2.51 14.13
CA ASN A 662 -34.53 3.49 14.22
C ASN A 662 -35.63 3.25 13.16
N PHE A 663 -35.64 2.07 12.53
CA PHE A 663 -36.47 1.66 11.39
C PHE A 663 -37.10 0.29 11.63
#